data_AF-A0A0F9KTE0-F1
#
_entry.id   AF-A0A0F9KTE0-F1
#
_cell.length_a   1.000
_cell.length_b   1.000
_cell.length_c   1.000
_cell.angle_alpha   90.00
_cell.angle_beta   90.00
_cell.angle_gamma   90.00
#
_symmetry.space_group_name_H-M   'P 1'
#
loop_
_entity.id
_entity.type
_entity.pdbx_description
1 polymer ?
#
loop_
_entity_poly.entity_id
_entity_poly.type
_entity_poly.pdbx_seq_one_letter_code
_entity_poly.pdbx_strand_id
1 'polypeptide(L)'
;MARRLPRDVDEKALAQYTRDQWRALDPTYAWWTEHRWRRVIDYLTDNHWRVLEDVNYDLDDLKIPSWKRFPIIGLTLGVYSDQLGQWLQSMVRFSAVSASADPSDIAKAEMAGGILKYLWDITELETHRIDLGAWLLATGMASLDIFWDTNTGNLVPLAIPEEEDQQQEDGSVVKVPTGNLIPVNPDTLQPDPSMEEPVMVDAGEIAVDVISPQFARYGRKSREGVMVGSRVSYDEAVDKYGKEAAEKFSYARTVSSVLDLSWIHGGADISQDERALVIRHMLPRSSRHPNGLWWTATEYGAIVDKPAPLAAKRVSTIPFRWIPLPGYWAFGVSPLHAVSHSNKGAEIAKQKQQEWMEKVLPKVLLMSGGGVQAGAFDNAPGQEITGVNVGAEPKHMEIPAYPQQMDQQRKDSIEEGMLAAGYQFRRPPDVLPGQPRGGTRQPPLLKDGSEVKLALLCTKASWQNVGKVLLGYVGRFYTEEKVISVGGPDRAYQWIEFKGTDFADLAASIHVDEIPYYPWNRQTLRETVVSLFSTDAGQMFFQGPDGQIDREKLQVASEAVGVDVALSTLDVDVLEARNEISSVRAGMPVEYQDFQDSEVHLTEKLKTVKGMAFRGWKEEAQQALLQNIQEHRGALQQQQQEAEKALTDQERELRTIRAETEAMGKTKQALAQMLLDLVSDMIAAPKPTQGEK
;
A
#
# COMPACT_ATOMS: atom_id res chain seq x y z
N MET A 1 33.43 -21.60 10.09
CA MET A 1 32.37 -22.64 10.11
C MET A 1 31.48 -22.37 11.31
N ALA A 2 30.22 -21.93 11.10
CA ALA A 2 29.29 -21.77 12.21
C ALA A 2 28.98 -23.16 12.82
N ARG A 3 29.27 -23.34 14.11
CA ARG A 3 28.92 -24.57 14.82
C ARG A 3 27.40 -24.67 14.85
N ARG A 4 26.84 -25.81 14.45
CA ARG A 4 25.40 -26.05 14.58
C ARG A 4 25.04 -26.04 16.06
N LEU A 5 23.95 -25.35 16.43
CA LEU A 5 23.41 -25.37 17.78
C LEU A 5 23.10 -26.83 18.21
N PRO A 6 23.67 -27.35 19.31
CA PRO A 6 23.26 -28.63 19.90
C PRO A 6 21.78 -28.61 20.33
N ARG A 7 21.19 -29.79 20.62
CA ARG A 7 19.76 -29.87 21.01
C ARG A 7 19.51 -29.37 22.44
N ASP A 8 20.43 -29.66 23.35
CA ASP A 8 20.30 -29.36 24.79
C ASP A 8 21.48 -28.48 25.21
N VAL A 9 21.40 -27.20 24.86
CA VAL A 9 22.48 -26.24 25.10
C VAL A 9 22.16 -25.46 26.36
N ASP A 10 23.09 -25.48 27.30
CA ASP A 10 23.06 -24.59 28.47
C ASP A 10 22.90 -23.12 28.05
N GLU A 11 22.17 -22.33 28.84
CA GLU A 11 21.85 -20.92 28.59
C GLU A 11 23.12 -20.11 28.25
N LYS A 12 24.22 -20.37 28.97
CA LYS A 12 25.51 -19.74 28.71
C LYS A 12 26.05 -20.01 27.30
N ALA A 13 25.88 -21.23 26.80
CA ALA A 13 26.33 -21.60 25.47
C ALA A 13 25.41 -21.06 24.37
N LEU A 14 24.12 -20.84 24.63
CA LEU A 14 23.21 -20.14 23.73
C LEU A 14 23.54 -18.65 23.62
N ALA A 15 23.81 -17.99 24.74
CA ALA A 15 24.19 -16.59 24.74
C ALA A 15 25.55 -16.39 24.05
N GLN A 16 26.52 -17.29 24.32
CA GLN A 16 27.79 -17.33 23.62
C GLN A 16 27.60 -17.53 22.11
N TYR A 17 26.71 -18.45 21.70
CA TYR A 17 26.39 -18.68 20.30
C TYR A 17 25.81 -17.43 19.62
N THR A 18 24.85 -16.74 20.25
CA THR A 18 24.29 -15.49 19.72
C THR A 18 25.36 -14.42 19.57
N ARG A 19 26.19 -14.21 20.59
CA ARG A 19 27.31 -13.26 20.54
C ARG A 19 28.27 -13.57 19.39
N ASP A 20 28.66 -14.84 19.25
CA ASP A 20 29.60 -15.27 18.21
C ASP A 20 29.00 -15.14 16.80
N GLN A 21 27.72 -15.47 16.63
CA GLN A 21 27.02 -15.26 15.36
C GLN A 21 26.86 -13.77 15.03
N TRP A 22 26.52 -12.94 16.02
CA TRP A 22 26.43 -11.49 15.86
C TRP A 22 27.78 -10.96 15.38
N ARG A 23 28.86 -11.18 16.14
CA ARG A 23 30.21 -10.70 15.79
C ARG A 23 30.75 -11.25 14.48
N ALA A 24 30.41 -12.49 14.13
CA ALA A 24 30.80 -13.07 12.83
C ALA A 24 30.22 -12.31 11.63
N LEU A 25 29.12 -11.56 11.83
CA LEU A 25 28.51 -10.73 10.80
C LEU A 25 29.04 -9.28 10.81
N ASP A 26 29.80 -8.85 11.82
CA ASP A 26 30.37 -7.48 11.90
C ASP A 26 31.12 -7.09 10.62
N PRO A 27 32.07 -7.90 10.07
CA PRO A 27 32.82 -7.46 8.89
C PRO A 27 31.94 -7.25 7.66
N THR A 28 30.90 -8.08 7.50
CA THR A 28 29.94 -7.94 6.41
C THR A 28 29.18 -6.63 6.57
N TYR A 29 28.57 -6.40 7.74
CA TYR A 29 27.74 -5.21 7.98
C TYR A 29 28.56 -3.92 8.02
N ALA A 30 29.76 -3.92 8.63
CA ALA A 30 30.66 -2.78 8.65
C ALA A 30 30.96 -2.27 7.22
N TRP A 31 31.26 -3.18 6.29
CA TRP A 31 31.46 -2.80 4.89
C TRP A 31 30.21 -2.14 4.29
N TRP A 32 29.01 -2.71 4.49
CA TRP A 32 27.76 -2.13 3.99
C TRP A 32 27.47 -0.75 4.59
N THR A 33 27.58 -0.63 5.91
CA THR A 33 27.27 0.60 6.61
C THR A 33 28.27 1.70 6.24
N GLU A 34 29.58 1.42 6.29
CA GLU A 34 30.63 2.40 5.98
C GLU A 34 30.62 2.83 4.51
N HIS A 35 30.55 1.87 3.59
CA HIS A 35 30.84 2.15 2.18
C HIS A 35 29.60 2.48 1.37
N ARG A 36 28.42 1.99 1.77
CA ARG A 36 27.19 2.14 0.98
C ARG A 36 26.14 3.00 1.67
N TRP A 37 25.71 2.59 2.86
CA TRP A 37 24.56 3.23 3.53
C TRP A 37 24.91 4.63 4.02
N ARG A 38 26.01 4.76 4.76
CA ARG A 38 26.47 6.05 5.31
C ARG A 38 26.63 7.09 4.21
N ARG A 39 27.26 6.72 3.10
CA ARG A 39 27.41 7.63 1.96
C ARG A 39 26.07 8.16 1.48
N VAL A 40 25.09 7.29 1.18
CA VAL A 40 23.78 7.75 0.70
C VAL A 40 23.13 8.67 1.71
N ILE A 41 23.16 8.29 2.98
CA ILE A 41 22.51 9.03 4.05
C ILE A 41 23.19 10.39 4.30
N ASP A 42 24.51 10.47 4.22
CA ASP A 42 25.26 11.72 4.27
C ASP A 42 24.83 12.65 3.11
N TYR A 43 24.60 12.11 1.92
CA TYR A 43 24.08 12.86 0.76
C TYR A 43 22.60 13.23 0.88
N LEU A 44 21.79 12.46 1.61
CA LEU A 44 20.38 12.81 1.89
C LEU A 44 20.26 13.93 2.91
N THR A 45 21.29 14.12 3.74
CA THR A 45 21.29 15.10 4.82
C THR A 45 22.32 16.19 4.65
N ASP A 46 22.86 16.31 3.44
CA ASP A 46 23.80 17.35 3.05
C ASP A 46 25.09 17.39 3.90
N ASN A 47 25.41 16.26 4.56
CA ASN A 47 26.56 16.08 5.45
C ASN A 47 27.76 15.41 4.76
N HIS A 48 27.68 15.09 3.46
CA HIS A 48 28.74 14.38 2.74
C HIS A 48 30.05 15.15 2.60
N TRP A 49 30.03 16.47 2.80
CA TRP A 49 31.24 17.28 2.90
C TRP A 49 31.85 17.33 4.30
N ARG A 50 31.16 16.85 5.35
CA ARG A 50 31.63 16.92 6.75
C ARG A 50 32.92 16.13 6.99
N VAL A 51 33.18 15.08 6.21
CA VAL A 51 34.47 14.35 6.24
C VAL A 51 35.65 15.30 5.99
N LEU A 52 35.45 16.38 5.23
CA LEU A 52 36.46 17.40 5.01
C LEU A 52 36.69 18.30 6.23
N GLU A 53 35.66 18.50 7.07
CA GLU A 53 35.79 19.21 8.35
C GLU A 53 36.61 18.36 9.33
N ASP A 54 36.34 17.04 9.40
CA ASP A 54 37.08 16.12 10.27
C ASP A 54 38.58 16.08 9.89
N VAL A 55 38.90 16.06 8.58
CA VAL A 55 40.30 16.11 8.09
C VAL A 55 40.98 17.45 8.40
N ASN A 56 40.23 18.56 8.43
CA ASN A 56 40.76 19.88 8.77
C ASN A 56 41.22 20.00 10.23
N TYR A 57 40.72 19.14 11.14
CA TYR A 57 41.12 19.14 12.55
C TYR A 57 42.41 18.35 12.83
N ASP A 58 42.67 17.29 12.06
CA ASP A 58 43.77 16.36 12.36
C ASP A 58 45.07 16.65 11.61
N LEU A 59 45.05 17.46 10.53
CA LEU A 59 46.21 17.71 9.69
C LEU A 59 46.34 19.20 9.38
N ASP A 60 47.18 19.90 10.16
CA ASP A 60 47.44 21.35 10.02
C ASP A 60 47.86 21.78 8.60
N ASP A 61 48.46 20.87 7.83
CA ASP A 61 48.95 21.09 6.46
C ASP A 61 47.87 20.90 5.37
N LEU A 62 46.69 20.36 5.71
CA LEU A 62 45.59 20.09 4.77
C LEU A 62 44.39 21.02 4.98
N LYS A 63 44.59 22.18 5.62
CA LYS A 63 43.54 23.18 5.79
C LYS A 63 42.96 23.60 4.45
N ILE A 64 41.72 23.20 4.24
CA ILE A 64 40.93 23.63 3.09
C ILE A 64 40.85 25.15 3.13
N PRO A 65 41.24 25.86 2.05
CA PRO A 65 41.22 27.31 2.05
C PRO A 65 39.81 27.83 2.36
N SER A 66 39.70 28.83 3.22
CA SER A 66 38.41 29.38 3.67
C SER A 66 37.54 29.96 2.55
N TRP A 67 38.17 30.36 1.43
CA TRP A 67 37.49 30.84 0.24
C TRP A 67 36.88 29.71 -0.59
N LYS A 68 37.37 28.47 -0.47
CA LYS A 68 36.92 27.34 -1.28
C LYS A 68 35.51 26.92 -0.86
N ARG A 69 34.56 27.03 -1.78
CA ARG A 69 33.17 26.64 -1.57
C ARG A 69 32.91 25.22 -2.07
N PHE A 70 32.06 24.49 -1.35
CA PHE A 70 31.59 23.15 -1.71
C PHE A 70 30.09 23.19 -1.95
N PRO A 71 29.66 23.40 -3.20
CA PRO A 71 28.24 23.52 -3.53
C PRO A 71 27.55 22.17 -3.33
N ILE A 72 26.29 22.24 -2.90
CA ILE A 72 25.40 21.08 -2.75
C ILE A 72 24.34 21.17 -3.84
N ILE A 73 24.26 20.13 -4.68
CA ILE A 73 23.31 20.09 -5.81
C ILE A 73 22.00 19.41 -5.41
N GLY A 74 22.02 18.52 -4.41
CA GLY A 74 20.82 17.83 -3.92
C GLY A 74 20.25 16.80 -4.90
N LEU A 75 21.05 16.27 -5.85
CA LEU A 75 20.58 15.29 -6.83
C LEU A 75 20.06 14.01 -6.15
N THR A 76 20.80 13.47 -5.18
CA THR A 76 20.42 12.27 -4.44
C THR A 76 19.13 12.47 -3.65
N LEU A 77 18.99 13.60 -2.95
CA LEU A 77 17.78 13.96 -2.21
C LEU A 77 16.57 14.10 -3.16
N GLY A 78 16.75 14.77 -4.31
CA GLY A 78 15.68 14.92 -5.30
C GLY A 78 15.18 13.58 -5.86
N VAL A 79 16.08 12.62 -6.11
CA VAL A 79 15.70 11.26 -6.53
C VAL A 79 15.02 10.51 -5.39
N TYR A 80 15.55 10.59 -4.17
CA TYR A 80 14.98 9.95 -2.99
C TYR A 80 13.54 10.40 -2.74
N SER A 81 13.28 11.72 -2.72
CA SER A 81 11.94 12.25 -2.46
C SER A 81 10.93 11.81 -3.53
N ASP A 82 11.34 11.75 -4.80
CA ASP A 82 10.46 11.27 -5.87
C ASP A 82 10.18 9.76 -5.75
N GLN A 83 11.20 8.95 -5.49
CA GLN A 83 11.03 7.50 -5.31
C GLN A 83 10.23 7.16 -4.04
N LEU A 84 10.42 7.92 -2.96
CA LEU A 84 9.61 7.78 -1.74
C LEU A 84 8.16 8.18 -2.01
N GLY A 85 7.93 9.28 -2.73
CA GLY A 85 6.59 9.66 -3.16
C GLY A 85 5.90 8.56 -3.98
N GLN A 86 6.62 7.94 -4.92
CA GLN A 86 6.11 6.80 -5.70
C GLN A 86 5.83 5.58 -4.82
N TRP A 87 6.72 5.27 -3.86
CA TRP A 87 6.52 4.20 -2.87
C TRP A 87 5.26 4.44 -2.02
N LEU A 88 5.04 5.67 -1.55
CA LEU A 88 3.90 6.01 -0.70
C LEU A 88 2.57 6.02 -1.46
N GLN A 89 2.59 6.35 -2.75
CA GLN A 89 1.41 6.19 -3.62
C GLN A 89 1.00 4.72 -3.81
N SER A 90 1.93 3.79 -3.61
CA SER A 90 1.75 2.38 -3.87
C SER A 90 0.99 1.67 -2.73
N MET A 91 -0.34 1.77 -2.68
CA MET A 91 -1.13 1.20 -1.59
C MET A 91 -0.92 -0.32 -1.45
N VAL A 92 -0.65 -0.76 -0.23
CA VAL A 92 -0.59 -2.18 0.13
C VAL A 92 -1.97 -2.59 0.61
N ARG A 93 -2.56 -3.58 -0.06
CA ARG A 93 -3.82 -4.18 0.38
C ARG A 93 -3.61 -5.67 0.54
N PHE A 94 -3.93 -6.17 1.73
CA PHE A 94 -3.98 -7.59 1.98
C PHE A 94 -5.28 -8.15 1.40
N SER A 95 -5.13 -9.22 0.63
CA SER A 95 -6.24 -10.06 0.21
C SER A 95 -5.96 -11.49 0.62
N ALA A 96 -6.98 -12.21 1.04
CA ALA A 96 -6.87 -13.62 1.36
C ALA A 96 -7.73 -14.39 0.35
N VAL A 97 -7.11 -15.41 -0.26
CA VAL A 97 -7.76 -16.26 -1.26
C VAL A 97 -7.90 -17.64 -0.65
N SER A 98 -9.09 -18.23 -0.74
CA SER A 98 -9.34 -19.58 -0.22
C SER A 98 -8.51 -20.62 -0.98
N ALA A 99 -8.03 -21.63 -0.25
CA ALA A 99 -7.26 -22.72 -0.87
C ALA A 99 -8.14 -23.66 -1.70
N SER A 100 -9.45 -23.71 -1.40
CA SER A 100 -10.45 -24.51 -2.08
C SER A 100 -11.71 -23.68 -2.37
N ALA A 101 -12.66 -24.27 -3.10
CA ALA A 101 -13.99 -23.69 -3.33
C ALA A 101 -14.99 -24.05 -2.21
N ASP A 102 -14.54 -24.69 -1.13
CA ASP A 102 -15.41 -25.06 -0.01
C ASP A 102 -15.90 -23.80 0.71
N PRO A 103 -17.20 -23.67 1.02
CA PRO A 103 -17.75 -22.48 1.66
C PRO A 103 -17.06 -22.10 2.97
N SER A 104 -16.58 -23.09 3.73
CA SER A 104 -15.82 -22.87 4.97
C SER A 104 -14.47 -22.19 4.69
N ASP A 105 -13.75 -22.59 3.64
CA ASP A 105 -12.45 -22.00 3.30
C ASP A 105 -12.61 -20.59 2.74
N ILE A 106 -13.70 -20.34 1.99
CA ILE A 106 -14.08 -19.02 1.51
C ILE A 106 -14.37 -18.09 2.71
N ALA A 107 -15.21 -18.52 3.66
CA ALA A 107 -15.53 -17.72 4.84
C ALA A 107 -14.28 -17.41 5.69
N LYS A 108 -13.36 -18.38 5.85
CA LYS A 108 -12.08 -18.16 6.54
C LYS A 108 -11.17 -17.18 5.80
N ALA A 109 -11.16 -17.23 4.47
CA ALA A 109 -10.39 -16.27 3.67
C ALA A 109 -10.97 -14.85 3.79
N GLU A 110 -12.29 -14.68 3.71
CA GLU A 110 -12.97 -13.39 3.91
C GLU A 110 -12.69 -12.82 5.31
N MET A 111 -12.83 -13.67 6.35
CA MET A 111 -12.51 -13.32 7.73
C MET A 111 -11.04 -12.90 7.88
N ALA A 112 -10.10 -13.66 7.31
CA ALA A 112 -8.67 -13.32 7.33
C ALA A 112 -8.38 -11.98 6.64
N GLY A 113 -9.07 -11.66 5.54
CA GLY A 113 -8.98 -10.36 4.87
C GLY A 113 -9.47 -9.22 5.76
N GLY A 114 -10.62 -9.39 6.41
CA GLY A 114 -11.17 -8.43 7.36
C GLY A 114 -10.25 -8.15 8.56
N ILE A 115 -9.67 -9.21 9.13
CA ILE A 115 -8.73 -9.09 10.26
C ILE A 115 -7.42 -8.43 9.83
N LEU A 116 -6.87 -8.76 8.66
CA LEU A 116 -5.66 -8.10 8.17
C LEU A 116 -5.87 -6.59 7.95
N LYS A 117 -7.08 -6.18 7.55
CA LYS A 117 -7.45 -4.77 7.48
C LYS A 117 -7.54 -4.14 8.87
N TYR A 118 -8.16 -4.81 9.84
CA TYR A 118 -8.17 -4.34 11.22
C TYR A 118 -6.75 -4.20 11.80
N LEU A 119 -5.89 -5.20 11.60
CA LEU A 119 -4.50 -5.18 12.05
C LEU A 119 -3.71 -4.04 11.40
N TRP A 120 -3.96 -3.76 10.11
CA TRP A 120 -3.35 -2.63 9.43
C TRP A 120 -3.57 -1.30 10.16
N ASP A 121 -4.79 -1.09 10.65
CA ASP A 121 -5.17 0.14 11.33
C ASP A 121 -4.60 0.17 12.76
N ILE A 122 -4.76 -0.90 13.56
CA ILE A 122 -4.33 -0.89 14.97
C ILE A 122 -2.81 -0.92 15.16
N THR A 123 -2.06 -1.47 14.20
CA THR A 123 -0.59 -1.49 14.24
C THR A 123 0.03 -0.27 13.57
N GLU A 124 -0.79 0.69 13.11
CA GLU A 124 -0.34 1.89 12.39
C GLU A 124 0.61 1.56 11.23
N LEU A 125 0.31 0.48 10.48
CA LEU A 125 1.21 -0.01 9.44
C LEU A 125 1.51 1.02 8.35
N GLU A 126 0.60 1.97 8.10
CA GLU A 126 0.84 3.07 7.16
C GLU A 126 1.94 4.03 7.66
N THR A 127 1.99 4.34 8.96
CA THR A 127 3.05 5.14 9.57
C THR A 127 4.39 4.41 9.43
N HIS A 128 4.45 3.14 9.85
CA HIS A 128 5.66 2.33 9.73
C HIS A 128 6.09 2.12 8.28
N ARG A 129 5.15 2.12 7.32
CA ARG A 129 5.47 2.00 5.89
C ARG A 129 6.25 3.22 5.37
N ILE A 130 6.10 4.40 5.97
CA ILE A 130 6.89 5.58 5.64
C ILE A 130 8.34 5.36 6.05
N ASP A 131 8.58 4.98 7.30
CA ASP A 131 9.93 4.72 7.82
C ASP A 131 10.59 3.52 7.13
N LEU A 132 9.81 2.48 6.87
CA LEU A 132 10.26 1.32 6.11
C LEU A 132 10.70 1.73 4.69
N GLY A 133 9.92 2.58 4.02
CA GLY A 133 10.25 3.12 2.70
C GLY A 133 11.51 3.97 2.72
N ALA A 134 11.65 4.82 3.74
CA ALA A 134 12.83 5.66 3.95
C ALA A 134 14.12 4.83 4.07
N TRP A 135 14.13 3.82 4.95
CA TRP A 135 15.28 2.91 5.10
C TRP A 135 15.54 2.10 3.85
N LEU A 136 14.47 1.58 3.22
CA LEU A 136 14.57 0.73 2.05
C LEU A 136 15.18 1.49 0.87
N LEU A 137 14.78 2.73 0.66
CA LEU A 137 15.32 3.60 -0.37
C LEU A 137 16.75 4.06 -0.06
N ALA A 138 17.04 4.46 1.17
CA ALA A 138 18.37 4.93 1.54
C ALA A 138 19.43 3.82 1.47
N THR A 139 19.09 2.61 1.90
CA THR A 139 20.07 1.55 2.13
C THR A 139 19.92 0.35 1.19
N GLY A 140 18.78 0.23 0.51
CA GLY A 140 18.40 -0.93 -0.29
C GLY A 140 17.73 -2.05 0.51
N MET A 141 17.63 -1.87 1.83
CA MET A 141 17.16 -2.86 2.78
C MET A 141 16.36 -2.18 3.88
N ALA A 142 15.30 -2.83 4.33
CA ALA A 142 14.64 -2.46 5.57
C ALA A 142 14.10 -3.72 6.24
N SER A 143 13.66 -3.63 7.48
CA SER A 143 13.15 -4.78 8.21
C SER A 143 11.95 -4.35 9.02
N LEU A 144 10.87 -5.12 8.90
CA LEU A 144 9.67 -4.92 9.69
C LEU A 144 9.60 -6.05 10.70
N ASP A 145 9.60 -5.72 11.98
CA ASP A 145 9.47 -6.68 13.07
C ASP A 145 8.05 -6.69 13.60
N ILE A 146 7.50 -7.88 13.75
CA ILE A 146 6.18 -8.09 14.36
C ILE A 146 6.42 -8.74 15.72
N PHE A 147 5.80 -8.21 16.76
CA PHE A 147 5.93 -8.75 18.10
C PHE A 147 4.63 -8.61 18.88
N TRP A 148 4.59 -9.27 20.02
CA TRP A 148 3.49 -9.14 20.97
C TRP A 148 3.93 -8.11 22.00
N ASP A 149 3.26 -6.96 22.02
CA ASP A 149 3.49 -5.94 23.03
C ASP A 149 2.67 -6.29 24.26
N THR A 150 3.34 -6.42 25.40
CA THR A 150 2.71 -6.70 26.70
C THR A 150 2.52 -5.44 27.53
N ASN A 151 2.81 -4.26 26.98
CA ASN A 151 2.78 -2.99 27.70
C ASN A 151 1.83 -1.99 27.01
N THR A 152 0.64 -2.47 26.62
CA THR A 152 -0.36 -1.65 25.94
C THR A 152 -1.12 -0.72 26.90
N GLY A 153 -1.04 -0.99 28.21
CA GLY A 153 -1.82 -0.33 29.25
C GLY A 153 -3.26 -0.82 29.33
N ASN A 154 -3.69 -1.74 28.46
CA ASN A 154 -5.02 -2.34 28.49
C ASN A 154 -5.03 -3.52 29.46
N LEU A 155 -5.32 -3.24 30.73
CA LEU A 155 -5.32 -4.26 31.78
C LEU A 155 -6.64 -5.04 31.80
N VAL A 156 -6.53 -6.36 31.71
CA VAL A 156 -7.63 -7.33 31.85
C VAL A 156 -7.43 -8.19 33.10
N PRO A 157 -8.51 -8.60 33.78
CA PRO A 157 -8.38 -9.50 34.92
C PRO A 157 -7.91 -10.88 34.47
N LEU A 158 -6.80 -11.37 35.02
CA LEU A 158 -6.32 -12.74 34.79
C LEU A 158 -7.20 -13.71 35.58
N ALA A 159 -8.30 -14.13 34.94
CA ALA A 159 -9.27 -15.02 35.52
C ALA A 159 -9.89 -15.95 34.47
N ILE A 160 -10.44 -17.07 34.92
CA ILE A 160 -11.27 -17.95 34.09
C ILE A 160 -12.73 -17.65 34.42
N PRO A 161 -13.61 -17.44 33.42
CA PRO A 161 -15.03 -17.33 33.69
C PRO A 161 -15.54 -18.59 34.37
N GLU A 162 -16.22 -18.44 35.50
CA GLU A 162 -16.83 -19.55 36.21
C GLU A 162 -18.02 -20.08 35.38
N GLU A 163 -17.95 -21.35 35.01
CA GLU A 163 -18.99 -22.04 34.24
C GLU A 163 -19.82 -22.93 35.16
N GLU A 164 -21.13 -22.80 35.11
CA GLU A 164 -22.07 -23.72 35.77
C GLU A 164 -22.64 -24.72 34.76
N ASP A 165 -22.72 -25.99 35.19
CA ASP A 165 -23.35 -27.06 34.44
C ASP A 165 -24.89 -26.88 34.46
N GLN A 166 -25.48 -26.38 33.38
CA GLN A 166 -26.93 -26.36 33.20
C GLN A 166 -27.38 -27.59 32.42
N GLN A 167 -28.25 -28.40 33.02
CA GLN A 167 -28.92 -29.50 32.32
C GLN A 167 -29.99 -28.94 31.38
N GLN A 168 -29.85 -29.21 30.08
CA GLN A 168 -30.88 -28.97 29.09
C GLN A 168 -31.99 -30.03 29.20
N GLU A 169 -33.16 -29.74 28.62
CA GLU A 169 -34.33 -30.63 28.66
C GLU A 169 -34.08 -32.01 28.00
N ASP A 170 -33.09 -32.11 27.12
CA ASP A 170 -32.68 -33.36 26.49
C ASP A 170 -31.72 -34.22 27.34
N GLY A 171 -31.35 -33.73 28.53
CA GLY A 171 -30.39 -34.36 29.44
C GLY A 171 -28.93 -34.06 29.13
N SER A 172 -28.62 -33.26 28.11
CA SER A 172 -27.27 -32.75 27.87
C SER A 172 -26.90 -31.69 28.90
N VAL A 173 -25.63 -31.64 29.28
CA VAL A 173 -25.10 -30.62 30.20
C VAL A 173 -24.36 -29.57 29.37
N VAL A 174 -24.85 -28.33 29.42
CA VAL A 174 -24.19 -27.18 28.79
C VAL A 174 -23.60 -26.31 29.88
N LYS A 175 -22.33 -25.97 29.71
CA LYS A 175 -21.62 -25.04 30.58
C LYS A 175 -22.00 -23.62 30.24
N VAL A 176 -22.62 -22.92 31.17
CA VAL A 176 -23.06 -21.53 30.99
C VAL A 176 -22.21 -20.63 31.91
N PRO A 177 -21.63 -19.53 31.39
CA PRO A 177 -20.89 -18.59 32.22
C PRO A 177 -21.82 -17.97 33.27
N THR A 178 -21.45 -18.06 34.56
CA THR A 178 -22.21 -17.46 35.67
C THR A 178 -22.01 -15.96 35.79
N GLY A 179 -20.98 -15.41 35.13
CA GLY A 179 -20.54 -14.02 35.27
C GLY A 179 -19.52 -13.81 36.39
N ASN A 180 -19.27 -14.80 37.23
CA ASN A 180 -18.17 -14.78 38.19
C ASN A 180 -16.83 -15.10 37.50
N LEU A 181 -15.75 -14.58 38.05
CA LEU A 181 -14.38 -14.78 37.58
C LEU A 181 -13.60 -15.54 38.64
N ILE A 182 -13.00 -16.68 38.28
CA ILE A 182 -12.10 -17.43 39.16
C ILE A 182 -10.68 -16.89 38.94
N PRO A 183 -10.07 -16.24 39.93
CA PRO A 183 -8.71 -15.72 39.81
C PRO A 183 -7.71 -16.80 39.44
N VAL A 184 -6.75 -16.44 38.58
CA VAL A 184 -5.66 -17.31 38.18
C VAL A 184 -4.35 -16.75 38.72
N ASN A 185 -3.55 -17.63 39.33
CA ASN A 185 -2.23 -17.25 39.81
C ASN A 185 -1.30 -17.00 38.60
N PRO A 186 -0.66 -15.82 38.50
CA PRO A 186 0.13 -15.45 37.32
C PRO A 186 1.38 -16.31 37.11
N ASP A 187 1.93 -16.89 38.18
CA ASP A 187 3.15 -17.70 38.09
C ASP A 187 2.86 -19.14 37.64
N THR A 188 1.72 -19.70 38.05
CA THR A 188 1.35 -21.09 37.76
C THR A 188 0.35 -21.22 36.61
N LEU A 189 -0.34 -20.13 36.27
CA LEU A 189 -1.48 -20.09 35.35
C LEU A 189 -2.59 -21.09 35.71
N GLN A 190 -2.74 -21.39 37.00
CA GLN A 190 -3.79 -22.27 37.53
C GLN A 190 -4.80 -21.45 38.36
N PRO A 191 -6.08 -21.89 38.39
CA PRO A 191 -7.08 -21.28 39.26
C PRO A 191 -6.63 -21.31 40.71
N ASP A 192 -6.66 -20.15 41.38
CA ASP A 192 -6.28 -20.02 42.78
C ASP A 192 -7.46 -19.43 43.58
N PRO A 193 -8.31 -20.30 44.17
CA PRO A 193 -9.49 -19.85 44.90
C PRO A 193 -9.14 -19.10 46.20
N SER A 194 -7.86 -19.04 46.59
CA SER A 194 -7.43 -18.26 47.74
C SER A 194 -7.22 -16.78 47.43
N MET A 195 -7.16 -16.40 46.14
CA MET A 195 -7.10 -15.01 45.72
C MET A 195 -8.52 -14.40 45.76
N GLU A 196 -8.68 -13.29 46.48
CA GLU A 196 -9.97 -12.59 46.57
C GLU A 196 -10.28 -11.79 45.29
N GLU A 197 -9.24 -11.28 44.62
CA GLU A 197 -9.36 -10.49 43.39
C GLU A 197 -8.38 -10.99 42.31
N PRO A 198 -8.79 -11.00 41.04
CA PRO A 198 -7.91 -11.39 39.94
C PRO A 198 -6.80 -10.37 39.73
N VAL A 199 -5.59 -10.86 39.43
CA VAL A 199 -4.47 -9.98 39.07
C VAL A 199 -4.77 -9.35 37.72
N MET A 200 -4.70 -8.02 37.66
CA MET A 200 -4.82 -7.30 36.39
C MET A 200 -3.53 -7.48 35.60
N VAL A 201 -3.61 -8.09 34.41
CA VAL A 201 -2.50 -8.27 33.47
C VAL A 201 -2.78 -7.51 32.19
N ASP A 202 -1.75 -7.04 31.51
CA ASP A 202 -1.93 -6.43 30.20
C ASP A 202 -2.47 -7.48 29.22
N ALA A 203 -3.56 -7.15 28.53
CA ALA A 203 -4.16 -8.01 27.51
C ALA A 203 -3.17 -8.30 26.38
N GLY A 204 -2.20 -7.41 26.19
CA GLY A 204 -1.27 -7.39 25.09
C GLY A 204 -1.92 -7.10 23.76
N GLU A 205 -1.12 -6.65 22.81
CA GLU A 205 -1.58 -6.41 21.45
C GLU A 205 -0.46 -6.70 20.46
N ILE A 206 -0.84 -7.01 19.22
CA ILE A 206 0.13 -7.16 18.15
C ILE A 206 0.70 -5.78 17.85
N ALA A 207 2.03 -5.66 17.87
CA ALA A 207 2.73 -4.44 17.52
C ALA A 207 3.71 -4.69 16.38
N VAL A 208 4.07 -3.60 15.70
CA VAL A 208 4.99 -3.61 14.58
C VAL A 208 6.05 -2.53 14.82
N ASP A 209 7.29 -2.80 14.42
CA ASP A 209 8.36 -1.81 14.45
C ASP A 209 9.25 -1.92 13.21
N VAL A 210 9.82 -0.79 12.79
CA VAL A 210 10.77 -0.72 11.68
C VAL A 210 12.19 -0.77 12.23
N ILE A 211 12.85 -1.90 12.00
CA ILE A 211 14.22 -2.11 12.46
C ILE A 211 15.19 -1.49 11.46
N SER A 212 16.01 -0.56 11.94
CA SER A 212 17.12 -0.02 11.16
C SER A 212 18.04 -1.14 10.64
N PRO A 213 18.50 -1.08 9.38
CA PRO A 213 19.33 -2.12 8.78
C PRO A 213 20.60 -2.49 9.57
N GLN A 214 21.12 -1.58 10.39
CA GLN A 214 22.29 -1.81 11.26
C GLN A 214 21.99 -2.76 12.45
N PHE A 215 20.73 -2.85 12.85
CA PHE A 215 20.27 -3.65 13.98
C PHE A 215 19.68 -5.00 13.57
N ALA A 216 19.34 -5.19 12.29
CA ALA A 216 18.85 -6.47 11.77
C ALA A 216 19.97 -7.25 11.05
N ARG A 217 20.42 -8.34 11.68
CA ARG A 217 21.47 -9.21 11.16
C ARG A 217 20.93 -10.53 10.64
N TYR A 218 21.07 -10.74 9.33
CA TYR A 218 20.59 -11.94 8.67
C TYR A 218 21.72 -12.93 8.41
N GLY A 219 21.46 -14.20 8.72
CA GLY A 219 22.34 -15.28 8.29
C GLY A 219 22.44 -15.34 6.76
N ARG A 220 23.53 -15.93 6.24
CA ARG A 220 23.77 -16.02 4.79
C ARG A 220 22.69 -16.84 4.08
N LYS A 221 22.09 -17.79 4.78
CA LYS A 221 20.94 -18.59 4.33
C LYS A 221 19.74 -18.33 5.21
N SER A 222 18.53 -18.40 4.66
CA SER A 222 17.29 -18.20 5.43
C SER A 222 17.21 -19.10 6.67
N ARG A 223 17.67 -20.35 6.56
CA ARG A 223 17.72 -21.33 7.67
C ARG A 223 18.61 -20.93 8.86
N GLU A 224 19.54 -20.00 8.66
CA GLU A 224 20.43 -19.50 9.72
C GLU A 224 19.73 -18.44 10.59
N GLY A 225 18.54 -17.99 10.17
CA GLY A 225 17.72 -17.08 10.97
C GLY A 225 18.12 -15.62 10.85
N VAL A 226 17.63 -14.85 11.82
CA VAL A 226 17.86 -13.42 11.96
C VAL A 226 18.15 -13.12 13.43
N MET A 227 19.00 -12.11 13.65
CA MET A 227 19.24 -11.52 14.97
C MET A 227 18.85 -10.05 14.90
N VAL A 228 18.03 -9.60 15.84
CA VAL A 228 17.61 -8.21 15.98
C VAL A 228 18.24 -7.65 17.24
N GLY A 229 19.10 -6.66 17.07
CA GLY A 229 19.69 -5.91 18.18
C GLY A 229 18.78 -4.76 18.59
N SER A 230 18.67 -4.51 19.89
CA SER A 230 18.08 -3.31 20.46
C SER A 230 19.06 -2.73 21.48
N ARG A 231 19.13 -1.40 21.55
CA ARG A 231 19.93 -0.70 22.56
C ARG A 231 19.01 -0.19 23.63
N VAL A 232 19.15 -0.73 24.83
CA VAL A 232 18.33 -0.36 25.97
C VAL A 232 19.15 0.39 27.00
N SER A 233 18.61 1.47 27.55
CA SER A 233 19.14 2.12 28.75
C SER A 233 18.98 1.20 29.96
N TYR A 234 19.58 1.58 31.09
CA TYR A 234 19.38 0.82 32.34
C TYR A 234 17.91 0.81 32.74
N ASP A 235 17.25 1.97 32.73
CA ASP A 235 15.85 2.10 33.13
C ASP A 235 14.93 1.33 32.19
N GLU A 236 15.13 1.44 30.86
CA GLU A 236 14.38 0.65 29.86
C GLU A 236 14.57 -0.86 30.07
N ALA A 237 15.77 -1.30 30.47
CA ALA A 237 16.02 -2.71 30.76
C ALA A 237 15.35 -3.17 32.06
N VAL A 238 15.31 -2.31 33.10
CA VAL A 238 14.59 -2.59 34.35
C VAL A 238 13.10 -2.73 34.06
N ASP A 239 12.52 -1.81 33.29
CA ASP A 239 11.11 -1.81 32.97
C ASP A 239 10.72 -3.01 32.11
N LYS A 240 11.55 -3.38 31.13
CA LYS A 240 11.25 -4.43 30.16
C LYS A 240 11.60 -5.85 30.62
N TYR A 241 12.73 -6.00 31.33
CA TYR A 241 13.30 -7.31 31.67
C TYR A 241 13.41 -7.55 33.18
N GLY A 242 13.06 -6.55 34.00
CA GLY A 242 13.22 -6.59 35.44
C GLY A 242 14.63 -6.23 35.90
N LYS A 243 14.71 -5.74 37.14
CA LYS A 243 15.95 -5.26 37.75
C LYS A 243 17.07 -6.30 37.79
N GLU A 244 16.76 -7.56 38.11
CA GLU A 244 17.78 -8.61 38.18
C GLU A 244 18.43 -8.93 36.82
N ALA A 245 17.66 -8.84 35.73
CA ALA A 245 18.19 -9.00 34.39
C ALA A 245 19.03 -7.78 33.99
N ALA A 246 18.51 -6.57 34.23
CA ALA A 246 19.20 -5.31 33.93
C ALA A 246 20.58 -5.21 34.60
N GLU A 247 20.71 -5.61 35.87
CA GLU A 247 22.01 -5.62 36.58
C GLU A 247 23.07 -6.54 35.94
N LYS A 248 22.65 -7.53 35.14
CA LYS A 248 23.56 -8.44 34.41
C LYS A 248 23.97 -7.90 33.04
N PHE A 249 23.37 -6.80 32.60
CA PHE A 249 23.68 -6.20 31.30
C PHE A 249 24.96 -5.37 31.43
N SER A 250 25.75 -5.34 30.36
CA SER A 250 26.90 -4.46 30.30
C SER A 250 26.52 -3.21 29.54
N TYR A 251 26.31 -2.14 30.29
CA TYR A 251 26.15 -0.81 29.76
C TYR A 251 27.54 -0.28 29.46
N ALA A 252 27.96 -0.45 28.22
CA ALA A 252 29.11 0.30 27.75
C ALA A 252 28.58 1.64 27.26
N ARG A 253 29.38 2.70 27.41
CA ARG A 253 29.30 3.78 26.44
C ARG A 253 29.67 3.15 25.12
N THR A 254 28.69 2.66 24.39
CA THR A 254 28.87 2.32 23.00
C THR A 254 29.33 3.63 22.40
N VAL A 255 30.65 3.76 22.20
CA VAL A 255 31.18 4.61 21.15
C VAL A 255 30.55 4.00 19.94
N SER A 256 29.33 4.44 19.64
CA SER A 256 28.58 3.97 18.51
C SER A 256 29.58 4.24 17.40
N SER A 257 30.11 3.16 16.83
CA SER A 257 30.87 3.23 15.59
C SER A 257 30.18 4.25 14.72
N VAL A 258 30.94 5.12 14.05
CA VAL A 258 30.53 6.29 13.23
C VAL A 258 29.52 5.94 12.10
N LEU A 259 28.48 5.21 12.46
CA LEU A 259 27.68 4.23 11.74
C LEU A 259 26.31 4.09 12.39
N ASP A 260 26.03 4.77 13.51
CA ASP A 260 24.66 4.88 13.99
C ASP A 260 23.89 5.85 13.10
N LEU A 261 23.25 5.30 12.08
CA LEU A 261 22.51 6.06 11.08
C LEU A 261 21.27 6.75 11.69
N SER A 262 20.87 6.39 12.91
CA SER A 262 19.78 7.06 13.67
C SER A 262 20.13 8.51 14.02
N TRP A 263 21.42 8.86 14.03
CA TRP A 263 21.91 10.23 14.28
C TRP A 263 21.37 11.25 13.27
N ILE A 264 20.81 10.78 12.16
CA ILE A 264 20.52 11.56 10.97
C ILE A 264 19.01 11.93 10.86
N HIS A 265 18.14 11.35 11.71
CA HIS A 265 16.70 11.67 11.73
C HIS A 265 16.27 12.70 12.79
N GLY A 266 17.19 13.57 13.23
CA GLY A 266 16.82 14.85 13.85
C GLY A 266 16.31 14.80 15.30
N GLY A 267 16.59 13.73 16.03
CA GLY A 267 16.27 13.61 17.46
C GLY A 267 17.48 13.15 18.24
N ALA A 268 18.51 13.98 18.32
CA ALA A 268 19.65 13.67 19.15
C ALA A 268 19.27 13.89 20.62
N ASP A 269 18.66 12.86 21.20
CA ASP A 269 19.08 12.45 22.52
C ASP A 269 20.56 12.05 22.36
N ILE A 270 21.47 13.03 22.39
CA ILE A 270 22.94 12.85 22.44
C ILE A 270 23.31 12.28 23.82
N SER A 271 22.37 11.61 24.48
CA SER A 271 22.59 11.08 25.79
C SER A 271 23.78 10.15 25.63
N GLN A 272 24.87 10.55 26.28
CA GLN A 272 26.08 9.77 26.39
C GLN A 272 25.85 8.54 27.26
N ASP A 273 24.59 8.16 27.42
CA ASP A 273 24.10 7.19 28.36
C ASP A 273 24.57 5.84 27.91
N GLU A 274 25.09 5.12 28.88
CA GLU A 274 25.56 3.78 28.68
C GLU A 274 24.34 2.91 28.35
N ARG A 275 24.33 2.32 27.16
CA ARG A 275 23.25 1.44 26.69
C ARG A 275 23.76 0.03 26.52
N ALA A 276 22.94 -0.95 26.86
CA ALA A 276 23.23 -2.35 26.65
C ALA A 276 22.69 -2.83 25.30
N LEU A 277 23.47 -3.63 24.58
CA LEU A 277 23.01 -4.31 23.37
C LEU A 277 22.34 -5.64 23.74
N VAL A 278 21.04 -5.70 23.49
CA VAL A 278 20.20 -6.89 23.66
C VAL A 278 19.87 -7.46 22.28
N ILE A 279 20.12 -8.74 22.07
CA ILE A 279 20.02 -9.41 20.77
C ILE A 279 18.96 -10.50 20.84
N ARG A 280 17.85 -10.30 20.13
CA ARG A 280 16.81 -11.33 19.92
C ARG A 280 17.18 -12.18 18.71
N HIS A 281 17.46 -13.45 18.93
CA HIS A 281 17.85 -14.40 17.90
C HIS A 281 16.66 -15.28 17.53
N MET A 282 16.31 -15.35 16.25
CA MET A 282 15.20 -16.15 15.73
C MET A 282 15.68 -17.12 14.65
N LEU A 283 15.43 -18.40 14.86
CA LEU A 283 15.69 -19.49 13.92
C LEU A 283 14.38 -20.01 13.31
N PRO A 284 14.28 -20.11 11.97
CA PRO A 284 13.07 -20.59 11.32
C PRO A 284 12.82 -22.07 11.61
N ARG A 285 11.64 -22.55 11.17
CA ARG A 285 11.28 -23.97 11.24
C ARG A 285 12.36 -24.84 10.59
N SER A 286 12.73 -25.91 11.28
CA SER A 286 13.69 -26.90 10.81
C SER A 286 13.31 -28.28 11.35
N SER A 287 13.98 -29.33 10.87
CA SER A 287 13.79 -30.68 11.42
C SER A 287 14.16 -30.80 12.90
N ARG A 288 14.97 -29.87 13.44
CA ARG A 288 15.32 -29.81 14.86
C ARG A 288 14.32 -29.00 15.68
N HIS A 289 13.85 -27.89 15.11
CA HIS A 289 12.92 -26.97 15.74
C HIS A 289 11.69 -26.84 14.83
N PRO A 290 10.72 -27.77 14.91
CA PRO A 290 9.59 -27.82 13.98
C PRO A 290 8.68 -26.59 14.07
N ASN A 291 8.72 -25.86 15.18
CA ASN A 291 7.99 -24.59 15.38
C ASN A 291 8.91 -23.36 15.29
N GLY A 292 10.15 -23.54 14.82
CA GLY A 292 11.21 -22.53 14.98
C GLY A 292 11.64 -22.38 16.43
N LEU A 293 12.58 -21.47 16.66
CA LEU A 293 13.13 -21.20 17.98
C LEU A 293 13.51 -19.72 18.07
N TRP A 294 13.26 -19.07 19.19
CA TRP A 294 13.82 -17.76 19.48
C TRP A 294 14.24 -17.64 20.93
N TRP A 295 15.15 -16.71 21.20
CA TRP A 295 15.59 -16.34 22.55
C TRP A 295 16.22 -14.95 22.48
N THR A 296 16.42 -14.35 23.65
CA THR A 296 17.09 -13.04 23.76
C THR A 296 18.35 -13.20 24.59
N ALA A 297 19.46 -12.63 24.12
CA ALA A 297 20.74 -12.65 24.80
C ALA A 297 21.42 -11.29 24.76
N THR A 298 22.18 -10.95 25.79
CA THR A 298 23.03 -9.76 25.79
C THR A 298 24.33 -10.02 25.03
N GLU A 299 24.99 -8.95 24.59
CA GLU A 299 26.33 -9.07 23.97
C GLU A 299 27.35 -9.75 24.89
N TYR A 300 27.17 -9.70 26.22
CA TYR A 300 28.12 -10.24 27.18
C TYR A 300 27.80 -11.67 27.63
N GLY A 301 26.80 -12.30 27.01
CA GLY A 301 26.53 -13.72 27.20
C GLY A 301 25.53 -14.03 28.32
N ALA A 302 24.68 -13.07 28.73
CA ALA A 302 23.54 -13.36 29.59
C ALA A 302 22.31 -13.67 28.72
N ILE A 303 21.58 -14.75 29.04
CA ILE A 303 20.24 -14.98 28.48
C ILE A 303 19.27 -14.06 29.23
N VAL A 304 18.43 -13.38 28.45
CA VAL A 304 17.37 -12.52 28.97
C VAL A 304 16.05 -13.29 28.89
N ASP A 305 15.69 -13.72 27.68
CA ASP A 305 14.51 -14.55 27.43
C ASP A 305 14.95 -15.97 27.12
N LYS A 306 14.41 -16.94 27.85
CA LYS A 306 14.69 -18.36 27.63
C LYS A 306 14.24 -18.80 26.24
N PRO A 307 14.88 -19.83 25.65
CA PRO A 307 14.49 -20.35 24.36
C PRO A 307 13.04 -20.81 24.31
N ALA A 308 12.28 -20.27 23.37
CA ALA A 308 10.87 -20.54 23.16
C ALA A 308 10.58 -20.78 21.67
N PRO A 309 9.51 -21.52 21.32
CA PRO A 309 9.06 -21.63 19.94
C PRO A 309 8.62 -20.24 19.41
N LEU A 310 8.75 -20.02 18.11
CA LEU A 310 8.26 -18.78 17.47
C LEU A 310 6.74 -18.72 17.57
N ALA A 311 6.19 -17.57 17.98
CA ALA A 311 4.75 -17.39 18.18
C ALA A 311 3.92 -17.76 16.93
N ALA A 312 4.25 -17.16 15.78
CA ALA A 312 3.63 -17.46 14.50
C ALA A 312 4.21 -18.71 13.79
N LYS A 313 5.05 -19.50 14.48
CA LYS A 313 5.89 -20.57 13.88
C LYS A 313 6.72 -20.08 12.68
N ARG A 314 6.95 -18.77 12.59
CA ARG A 314 7.64 -18.07 11.50
C ARG A 314 8.51 -16.98 12.11
N VAL A 315 9.61 -16.66 11.45
CA VAL A 315 10.48 -15.55 11.87
C VAL A 315 9.67 -14.26 11.73
N SER A 316 9.60 -13.49 12.81
CA SER A 316 8.72 -12.32 12.86
C SER A 316 9.34 -11.06 12.24
N THR A 317 10.66 -11.00 12.13
CA THR A 317 11.37 -9.93 11.40
C THR A 317 11.50 -10.24 9.92
N ILE A 318 10.84 -9.44 9.09
CA ILE A 318 10.72 -9.66 7.66
C ILE A 318 11.59 -8.65 6.90
N PRO A 319 12.57 -9.11 6.10
CA PRO A 319 13.40 -8.21 5.33
C PRO A 319 12.68 -7.71 4.08
N PHE A 320 12.70 -6.40 3.89
CA PHE A 320 12.35 -5.72 2.65
C PHE A 320 13.62 -5.44 1.85
N ARG A 321 13.56 -5.63 0.53
CA ARG A 321 14.71 -5.49 -0.37
C ARG A 321 14.32 -4.68 -1.59
N TRP A 322 15.17 -3.74 -1.96
CA TRP A 322 15.02 -2.98 -3.20
C TRP A 322 15.48 -3.84 -4.40
N ILE A 323 16.76 -3.82 -4.76
CA ILE A 323 17.30 -4.78 -5.75
C ILE A 323 17.90 -5.97 -5.00
N PRO A 324 17.36 -7.20 -5.10
CA PRO A 324 17.83 -8.34 -4.33
C PRO A 324 19.27 -8.71 -4.70
N LEU A 325 20.13 -8.91 -3.70
CA LEU A 325 21.52 -9.27 -3.92
C LEU A 325 21.70 -10.80 -4.03
N PRO A 326 22.24 -11.33 -5.15
CA PRO A 326 22.48 -12.77 -5.29
C PRO A 326 23.36 -13.33 -4.17
N GLY A 327 22.95 -14.46 -3.60
CA GLY A 327 23.66 -15.12 -2.50
C GLY A 327 23.37 -14.55 -1.10
N TYR A 328 22.62 -13.46 -1.00
CA TYR A 328 22.18 -12.86 0.26
C TYR A 328 20.65 -12.66 0.24
N TRP A 329 19.94 -13.58 0.87
CA TRP A 329 18.47 -13.64 0.77
C TRP A 329 17.75 -12.43 1.39
N ALA A 330 18.36 -11.73 2.34
CA ALA A 330 17.77 -10.58 3.04
C ALA A 330 18.33 -9.22 2.59
N PHE A 331 19.42 -9.20 1.82
CA PHE A 331 20.06 -7.96 1.42
C PHE A 331 19.50 -7.45 0.09
N GLY A 332 19.35 -6.13 0.00
CA GLY A 332 19.08 -5.43 -1.23
C GLY A 332 20.05 -4.28 -1.46
N VAL A 333 20.07 -3.77 -2.69
CA VAL A 333 20.87 -2.62 -3.10
C VAL A 333 19.95 -1.47 -3.49
N SER A 334 20.24 -0.28 -2.97
CA SER A 334 19.57 0.94 -3.40
C SER A 334 20.23 1.54 -4.65
N PRO A 335 19.45 2.02 -5.63
CA PRO A 335 19.97 2.78 -6.77
C PRO A 335 20.62 4.10 -6.31
N LEU A 336 20.19 4.66 -5.17
CA LEU A 336 20.74 5.92 -4.64
C LEU A 336 22.23 5.84 -4.34
N HIS A 337 22.76 4.64 -4.10
CA HIS A 337 24.21 4.45 -3.98
C HIS A 337 24.91 4.92 -5.26
N ALA A 338 24.48 4.46 -6.43
CA ALA A 338 25.04 4.90 -7.71
C ALA A 338 24.77 6.39 -7.97
N VAL A 339 23.56 6.88 -7.67
CA VAL A 339 23.21 8.31 -7.77
C VAL A 339 24.15 9.18 -6.94
N SER A 340 24.53 8.75 -5.73
CA SER A 340 25.47 9.48 -4.87
C SER A 340 26.90 9.58 -5.43
N HIS A 341 27.30 8.64 -6.30
CA HIS A 341 28.55 8.75 -7.05
C HIS A 341 28.48 9.83 -8.12
N SER A 342 27.40 9.82 -8.90
CA SER A 342 27.12 10.84 -9.91
C SER A 342 26.91 12.24 -9.30
N ASN A 343 26.22 12.34 -8.16
CA ASN A 343 26.03 13.59 -7.43
C ASN A 343 27.38 14.19 -7.00
N LYS A 344 28.27 13.37 -6.44
CA LYS A 344 29.65 13.78 -6.13
C LYS A 344 30.37 14.35 -7.35
N GLY A 345 30.28 13.68 -8.50
CA GLY A 345 30.89 14.14 -9.75
C GLY A 345 30.36 15.51 -10.18
N ALA A 346 29.04 15.69 -10.14
CA ALA A 346 28.38 16.94 -10.48
C ALA A 346 28.79 18.09 -9.53
N GLU A 347 28.87 17.82 -8.23
CA GLU A 347 29.26 18.81 -7.23
C GLU A 347 30.74 19.19 -7.34
N ILE A 348 31.64 18.23 -7.57
CA ILE A 348 33.06 18.52 -7.84
C ILE A 348 33.20 19.36 -9.12
N ALA A 349 32.46 19.06 -10.18
CA ALA A 349 32.47 19.86 -11.40
C ALA A 349 31.96 21.29 -11.13
N LYS A 350 30.90 21.44 -10.33
CA LYS A 350 30.37 22.75 -9.93
C LYS A 350 31.34 23.53 -9.04
N GLN A 351 32.02 22.84 -8.13
CA GLN A 351 33.06 23.38 -7.26
C GLN A 351 34.24 23.90 -8.09
N LYS A 352 34.70 23.13 -9.09
CA LYS A 352 35.74 23.57 -10.04
C LYS A 352 35.30 24.76 -10.88
N GLN A 353 34.03 24.80 -11.30
CA GLN A 353 33.46 25.96 -12.00
C GLN A 353 33.49 27.21 -11.10
N GLN A 354 33.06 27.10 -9.84
CA GLN A 354 33.11 28.21 -8.89
C GLN A 354 34.54 28.66 -8.62
N GLU A 355 35.45 27.72 -8.35
CA GLU A 355 36.87 28.00 -8.15
C GLU A 355 37.50 28.69 -9.37
N TRP A 356 37.15 28.27 -10.59
CA TRP A 356 37.59 28.94 -11.81
C TRP A 356 37.05 30.37 -11.88
N MET A 357 35.76 30.57 -11.64
CA MET A 357 35.14 31.90 -11.64
C MET A 357 35.79 32.81 -10.59
N GLU A 358 36.01 32.33 -9.38
CA GLU A 358 36.63 33.07 -8.28
C GLU A 358 38.10 33.42 -8.59
N LYS A 359 38.86 32.51 -9.20
CA LYS A 359 40.26 32.73 -9.60
C LYS A 359 40.43 33.66 -10.81
N VAL A 360 39.47 33.62 -11.73
CA VAL A 360 39.50 34.36 -13.00
C VAL A 360 38.82 35.72 -12.90
N LEU A 361 37.93 35.94 -11.91
CA LEU A 361 37.46 37.28 -11.55
C LEU A 361 38.69 38.18 -11.35
N PRO A 362 38.67 39.40 -11.91
CA PRO A 362 39.87 40.17 -12.13
C PRO A 362 40.58 40.42 -10.80
N LYS A 363 41.78 39.86 -10.66
CA LYS A 363 42.74 40.28 -9.64
C LYS A 363 43.00 41.77 -9.87
N VAL A 364 42.61 42.61 -8.92
CA VAL A 364 42.84 44.06 -9.03
C VAL A 364 44.34 44.29 -8.81
N LEU A 365 45.02 44.73 -9.86
CA LEU A 365 46.43 45.15 -9.77
C LEU A 365 46.44 46.59 -9.24
N LEU A 366 46.72 46.78 -7.94
CA LEU A 366 46.89 48.10 -7.34
C LEU A 366 48.36 48.51 -7.41
N MET A 367 48.63 49.68 -8.01
CA MET A 367 49.99 50.17 -8.22
C MET A 367 50.57 50.77 -6.94
N SER A 368 51.59 50.13 -6.37
CA SER A 368 52.37 50.63 -5.23
C SER A 368 53.82 50.16 -5.41
N GLY A 369 54.78 51.07 -5.25
CA GLY A 369 56.14 50.96 -5.80
C GLY A 369 56.99 49.79 -5.27
N GLY A 370 57.41 48.89 -6.16
CA GLY A 370 58.34 47.78 -5.89
C GLY A 370 58.04 46.57 -6.80
N GLY A 371 59.06 45.87 -7.29
CA GLY A 371 58.86 44.70 -8.16
C GLY A 371 58.11 43.56 -7.46
N VAL A 372 57.21 42.88 -8.18
CA VAL A 372 56.45 41.73 -7.68
C VAL A 372 57.42 40.60 -7.31
N GLN A 373 57.50 40.25 -6.03
CA GLN A 373 58.36 39.16 -5.57
C GLN A 373 57.88 37.81 -6.14
N ALA A 374 58.81 36.91 -6.47
CA ALA A 374 58.47 35.54 -6.84
C ALA A 374 57.75 34.87 -5.66
N GLY A 375 56.51 34.39 -5.87
CA GLY A 375 55.64 33.89 -4.81
C GLY A 375 54.59 34.90 -4.31
N ALA A 376 54.59 36.15 -4.80
CA ALA A 376 53.52 37.11 -4.51
C ALA A 376 52.19 36.77 -5.21
N PHE A 377 52.15 35.76 -6.07
CA PHE A 377 50.92 35.18 -6.58
C PHE A 377 50.56 33.98 -5.72
N ASP A 378 49.50 34.10 -4.93
CA ASP A 378 48.83 32.94 -4.35
C ASP A 378 47.68 32.50 -5.27
N ASN A 379 47.15 31.31 -5.00
CA ASN A 379 46.00 30.77 -5.71
C ASN A 379 44.67 31.32 -5.17
N ALA A 380 44.70 32.32 -4.27
CA ALA A 380 43.49 32.85 -3.67
C ALA A 380 42.75 33.79 -4.64
N PRO A 381 41.42 33.78 -4.62
CA PRO A 381 40.60 34.69 -5.41
C PRO A 381 40.68 36.13 -4.87
N GLY A 382 40.57 37.10 -5.76
CA GLY A 382 40.56 38.52 -5.39
C GLY A 382 41.88 39.06 -4.84
N GLN A 383 42.99 38.36 -5.06
CA GLN A 383 44.30 38.78 -4.58
C GLN A 383 44.71 40.14 -5.14
N GLU A 384 44.98 41.09 -4.26
CA GLU A 384 45.57 42.37 -4.59
C GLU A 384 47.08 42.20 -4.75
N ILE A 385 47.59 42.43 -5.96
CA ILE A 385 49.03 42.34 -6.23
C ILE A 385 49.54 43.76 -6.36
N THR A 386 50.37 44.15 -5.40
CA THR A 386 51.06 45.43 -5.39
C THR A 386 52.44 45.29 -6.02
N GLY A 387 52.61 45.84 -7.23
CA GLY A 387 53.94 46.06 -7.81
C GLY A 387 53.94 46.36 -9.31
N VAL A 388 54.68 47.41 -9.72
CA VAL A 388 55.46 47.58 -10.98
C VAL A 388 55.81 49.06 -11.24
N ASN A 389 56.91 49.26 -11.99
CA ASN A 389 57.53 50.49 -12.50
C ASN A 389 56.58 51.58 -13.05
N VAL A 390 56.94 52.83 -12.73
CA VAL A 390 56.31 54.08 -13.17
C VAL A 390 56.38 54.20 -14.71
N GLY A 391 55.23 54.22 -15.40
CA GLY A 391 55.13 54.68 -16.79
C GLY A 391 54.33 53.82 -17.79
N ALA A 392 53.79 52.67 -17.41
CA ALA A 392 52.94 51.85 -18.28
C ALA A 392 51.48 51.82 -17.79
N GLU A 393 50.51 52.00 -18.69
CA GLU A 393 49.10 51.80 -18.37
C GLU A 393 48.87 50.34 -17.93
N PRO A 394 48.09 50.10 -16.86
CA PRO A 394 47.75 48.74 -16.44
C PRO A 394 46.97 48.06 -17.56
N LYS A 395 47.56 47.02 -18.16
CA LYS A 395 46.82 46.17 -19.08
C LYS A 395 45.96 45.23 -18.25
N HIS A 396 44.64 45.25 -18.50
CA HIS A 396 43.76 44.22 -17.98
C HIS A 396 44.28 42.85 -18.45
N MET A 397 44.40 41.91 -17.51
CA MET A 397 44.69 40.53 -17.86
C MET A 397 43.51 40.01 -18.70
N GLU A 398 43.80 39.43 -19.88
CA GLU A 398 42.78 38.79 -20.69
C GLU A 398 42.20 37.62 -19.91
N ILE A 399 40.88 37.65 -19.70
CA ILE A 399 40.17 36.58 -19.02
C ILE A 399 40.22 35.35 -19.94
N PRO A 400 40.81 34.22 -19.51
CA PRO A 400 40.77 33.00 -20.29
C PRO A 400 39.31 32.58 -20.52
N ALA A 401 39.02 31.98 -21.67
CA ALA A 401 37.68 31.46 -21.94
C ALA A 401 37.33 30.35 -20.93
N TYR A 402 36.07 30.33 -20.48
CA TYR A 402 35.57 29.28 -19.60
C TYR A 402 35.70 27.89 -20.26
N PRO A 403 36.35 26.91 -19.62
CA PRO A 403 36.49 25.57 -20.18
C PRO A 403 35.14 24.86 -20.30
N GLN A 404 34.62 24.73 -21.53
CA GLN A 404 33.33 24.05 -21.80
C GLN A 404 33.28 22.59 -21.30
N GLN A 405 34.44 21.95 -21.17
CA GLN A 405 34.56 20.59 -20.65
C GLN A 405 34.02 20.46 -19.21
N MET A 406 34.10 21.51 -18.38
CA MET A 406 33.57 21.48 -17.01
C MET A 406 32.03 21.40 -17.00
N ASP A 407 31.38 22.15 -17.89
CA ASP A 407 29.92 22.08 -18.03
C ASP A 407 29.46 20.75 -18.59
N GLN A 408 30.22 20.18 -19.54
CA GLN A 408 29.91 18.87 -20.10
C GLN A 408 30.03 17.79 -19.02
N GLN A 409 31.13 17.75 -18.26
CA GLN A 409 31.31 16.80 -17.15
C GLN A 409 30.20 16.90 -16.10
N ARG A 410 29.74 18.11 -15.78
CA ARG A 410 28.62 18.31 -14.85
C ARG A 410 27.32 17.74 -15.42
N LYS A 411 27.02 17.98 -16.70
CA LYS A 411 25.84 17.44 -17.38
C LYS A 411 25.88 15.91 -17.44
N ASP A 412 27.01 15.36 -17.87
CA ASP A 412 27.22 13.91 -17.97
C ASP A 412 27.01 13.26 -16.60
N SER A 413 27.57 13.84 -15.53
CA SER A 413 27.38 13.33 -14.16
C SER A 413 25.91 13.35 -13.74
N ILE A 414 25.16 14.42 -14.05
CA ILE A 414 23.71 14.48 -13.73
C ILE A 414 22.93 13.46 -14.55
N GLU A 415 23.23 13.32 -15.85
CA GLU A 415 22.57 12.36 -16.73
C GLU A 415 22.85 10.91 -16.30
N GLU A 416 24.08 10.57 -15.94
CA GLU A 416 24.46 9.28 -15.36
C GLU A 416 23.71 9.01 -14.06
N GLY A 417 23.60 10.00 -13.17
CA GLY A 417 22.87 9.86 -11.91
C GLY A 417 21.38 9.60 -12.14
N MET A 418 20.77 10.31 -13.09
CA MET A 418 19.37 10.09 -13.47
C MET A 418 19.16 8.72 -14.12
N LEU A 419 20.08 8.29 -14.99
CA LEU A 419 20.06 6.98 -15.61
C LEU A 419 20.18 5.86 -14.56
N ALA A 420 21.09 6.01 -13.59
CA ALA A 420 21.27 5.09 -12.48
C ALA A 420 20.04 5.00 -11.56
N ALA A 421 19.29 6.09 -11.43
CA ALA A 421 18.00 6.11 -10.75
C ALA A 421 16.84 5.50 -11.59
N GLY A 422 17.12 5.06 -12.82
CA GLY A 422 16.14 4.52 -13.75
C GLY A 422 15.39 5.56 -14.58
N TYR A 423 15.66 6.86 -14.42
CA TYR A 423 15.06 7.89 -15.27
C TYR A 423 15.72 7.87 -16.65
N GLN A 424 14.90 7.73 -17.68
CA GLN A 424 15.32 8.00 -19.05
C GLN A 424 14.76 9.35 -19.48
N PHE A 425 15.64 10.28 -19.85
CA PHE A 425 15.22 11.46 -20.58
C PHE A 425 14.86 11.04 -22.02
N ARG A 426 13.65 10.50 -22.22
CA ARG A 426 13.10 10.41 -23.57
C ARG A 426 12.71 11.80 -24.02
N ARG A 427 13.34 12.27 -25.09
CA ARG A 427 12.67 13.21 -25.99
C ARG A 427 11.57 12.39 -26.66
N PRO A 428 10.27 12.69 -26.44
CA PRO A 428 9.23 11.97 -27.17
C PRO A 428 9.52 12.15 -28.67
N PRO A 429 9.57 11.08 -29.46
CA PRO A 429 9.84 11.19 -30.90
C PRO A 429 8.77 12.04 -31.62
N ASP A 430 7.57 12.15 -31.03
CA ASP A 430 6.38 12.73 -31.67
C ASP A 430 5.83 13.97 -30.94
N VAL A 431 6.68 14.85 -30.40
CA VAL A 431 6.17 16.16 -29.96
C VAL A 431 5.86 17.00 -31.19
N LEU A 432 4.58 17.30 -31.42
CA LEU A 432 4.11 18.13 -32.53
C LEU A 432 4.91 19.45 -32.62
N PRO A 433 5.26 19.92 -33.83
CA PRO A 433 5.94 21.19 -34.02
C PRO A 433 5.17 22.33 -33.32
N GLY A 434 5.84 23.05 -32.41
CA GLY A 434 5.26 24.20 -31.71
C GLY A 434 4.83 23.95 -30.26
N GLN A 435 4.78 22.70 -29.78
CA GLN A 435 4.65 22.47 -28.34
C GLN A 435 6.00 22.64 -27.64
N PRO A 436 6.05 23.31 -26.47
CA PRO A 436 7.27 23.44 -25.70
C PRO A 436 7.79 22.02 -25.38
N ARG A 437 9.01 21.74 -25.82
CA ARG A 437 9.75 20.50 -25.53
C ARG A 437 10.18 20.50 -24.06
N GLY A 438 9.22 20.54 -23.14
CA GLY A 438 9.47 20.18 -21.76
C GLY A 438 9.83 18.71 -21.76
N GLY A 439 11.05 18.36 -21.37
CA GLY A 439 11.41 16.97 -21.11
C GLY A 439 10.50 16.46 -19.99
N THR A 440 9.40 15.81 -20.35
CA THR A 440 8.55 15.15 -19.37
C THR A 440 9.36 13.99 -18.82
N ARG A 441 9.74 14.10 -17.53
CA ARG A 441 10.29 12.97 -16.79
C ARG A 441 9.20 11.91 -16.78
N GLN A 442 9.38 10.86 -17.58
CA GLN A 442 8.56 9.67 -17.41
C GLN A 442 9.09 8.95 -16.18
N PRO A 443 8.27 8.73 -15.15
CA PRO A 443 8.71 7.97 -14.00
C PRO A 443 9.17 6.56 -14.46
N PRO A 444 10.22 5.99 -13.84
CA PRO A 444 10.80 4.69 -14.21
C PRO A 444 9.79 3.53 -14.20
N LEU A 445 8.64 3.72 -13.56
CA LEU A 445 7.57 2.74 -13.41
C LEU A 445 6.79 2.42 -14.70
N LEU A 446 6.86 3.27 -15.73
CA LEU A 446 6.07 3.13 -16.96
C LEU A 446 6.63 2.12 -17.99
N LYS A 447 7.69 1.38 -17.67
CA LYS A 447 8.26 0.38 -18.57
C LYS A 447 8.46 -0.97 -17.92
N ASP A 448 8.12 -2.02 -18.66
CA ASP A 448 8.58 -3.37 -18.40
C ASP A 448 10.11 -3.42 -18.37
N GLY A 449 10.67 -3.86 -17.24
CA GLY A 449 12.11 -4.06 -17.05
C GLY A 449 12.82 -3.01 -16.18
N SER A 450 12.12 -2.05 -15.56
CA SER A 450 12.76 -1.13 -14.61
C SER A 450 13.13 -1.82 -13.29
N GLU A 451 14.25 -1.41 -12.68
CA GLU A 451 14.71 -1.90 -11.37
C GLU A 451 13.66 -1.71 -10.27
N VAL A 452 12.83 -0.67 -10.41
CA VAL A 452 11.72 -0.38 -9.50
C VAL A 452 10.73 -1.54 -9.49
N LYS A 453 10.39 -2.14 -10.65
CA LYS A 453 9.52 -3.33 -10.74
C LYS A 453 10.06 -4.50 -9.91
N LEU A 454 11.38 -4.71 -9.87
CA LEU A 454 11.99 -5.74 -9.03
C LEU A 454 11.85 -5.43 -7.54
N ALA A 455 12.08 -4.18 -7.13
CA ALA A 455 11.87 -3.72 -5.77
C ALA A 455 10.43 -3.95 -5.29
N LEU A 456 9.48 -3.73 -6.18
CA LEU A 456 8.06 -3.90 -5.91
C LEU A 456 7.67 -5.38 -5.80
N LEU A 457 8.19 -6.24 -6.67
CA LEU A 457 8.00 -7.69 -6.53
C LEU A 457 8.60 -8.23 -5.22
N CYS A 458 9.78 -7.75 -4.83
CA CYS A 458 10.43 -8.12 -3.57
C CYS A 458 9.62 -7.62 -2.36
N THR A 459 9.13 -6.39 -2.43
CA THR A 459 8.29 -5.76 -1.42
C THR A 459 6.96 -6.48 -1.27
N LYS A 460 6.28 -6.81 -2.38
CA LYS A 460 5.05 -7.60 -2.40
C LYS A 460 5.22 -8.93 -1.67
N ALA A 461 6.29 -9.66 -1.98
CA ALA A 461 6.60 -10.92 -1.30
C ALA A 461 6.88 -10.73 0.20
N SER A 462 7.47 -9.59 0.58
CA SER A 462 7.75 -9.24 1.98
C SER A 462 6.45 -8.93 2.73
N TRP A 463 5.57 -8.10 2.17
CA TRP A 463 4.23 -7.85 2.70
C TRP A 463 3.39 -9.12 2.83
N GLN A 464 3.43 -10.02 1.84
CA GLN A 464 2.75 -11.32 1.98
C GLN A 464 3.25 -12.12 3.19
N ASN A 465 4.54 -12.01 3.52
CA ASN A 465 5.07 -12.62 4.73
C ASN A 465 4.62 -11.87 6.00
N VAL A 466 4.45 -10.55 5.94
CA VAL A 466 3.90 -9.73 7.04
C VAL A 466 2.51 -10.21 7.40
N GLY A 467 1.60 -10.30 6.41
CA GLY A 467 0.25 -10.83 6.65
C GLY A 467 0.26 -12.25 7.24
N LYS A 468 1.17 -13.11 6.79
CA LYS A 468 1.28 -14.50 7.32
C LYS A 468 1.77 -14.54 8.76
N VAL A 469 2.67 -13.64 9.14
CA VAL A 469 3.15 -13.54 10.52
C VAL A 469 2.06 -12.93 11.39
N LEU A 470 1.41 -11.84 10.96
CA LEU A 470 0.29 -11.20 11.66
C LEU A 470 -0.82 -12.20 12.01
N LEU A 471 -1.34 -12.94 11.02
CA LEU A 471 -2.36 -13.97 11.29
C LEU A 471 -1.83 -15.11 12.18
N GLY A 472 -0.53 -15.41 12.12
CA GLY A 472 0.09 -16.36 13.03
C GLY A 472 0.16 -15.86 14.49
N TYR A 473 0.32 -14.56 14.69
CA TYR A 473 0.23 -13.93 16.02
C TYR A 473 -1.23 -13.93 16.52
N VAL A 474 -2.19 -13.57 15.67
CA VAL A 474 -3.64 -13.70 15.98
C VAL A 474 -3.96 -15.10 16.45
N GLY A 475 -3.56 -16.12 15.67
CA GLY A 475 -3.83 -17.51 16.01
C GLY A 475 -3.17 -18.00 17.30
N ARG A 476 -2.13 -17.31 17.78
CA ARG A 476 -1.40 -17.66 19.01
C ARG A 476 -1.92 -16.92 20.23
N PHE A 477 -2.16 -15.62 20.11
CA PHE A 477 -2.35 -14.73 21.26
C PHE A 477 -3.78 -14.24 21.45
N TYR A 478 -4.60 -14.19 20.40
CA TYR A 478 -6.02 -13.84 20.58
C TYR A 478 -6.81 -15.06 21.03
N THR A 479 -6.66 -15.40 22.31
CA THR A 479 -7.31 -16.57 22.92
C THR A 479 -8.78 -16.35 23.23
N GLU A 480 -9.23 -15.10 23.26
CA GLU A 480 -10.61 -14.70 23.50
C GLU A 480 -11.33 -14.38 22.18
N GLU A 481 -12.67 -14.42 22.22
CA GLU A 481 -13.49 -14.02 21.08
C GLU A 481 -13.45 -12.49 20.96
N LYS A 482 -13.01 -12.00 19.80
CA LYS A 482 -12.97 -10.58 19.47
C LYS A 482 -14.03 -10.30 18.42
N VAL A 483 -14.70 -9.16 18.57
CA VAL A 483 -15.64 -8.63 17.58
C VAL A 483 -15.03 -7.39 16.95
N ILE A 484 -14.87 -7.39 15.64
CA ILE A 484 -14.38 -6.23 14.89
C ILE A 484 -15.45 -5.74 13.92
N SER A 485 -15.51 -4.43 13.72
CA SER A 485 -16.33 -3.82 12.69
C SER A 485 -15.45 -3.45 11.49
N VAL A 486 -15.76 -4.01 10.33
CA VAL A 486 -15.08 -3.70 9.07
C VAL A 486 -16.01 -2.88 8.20
N GLY A 487 -15.60 -1.66 7.85
CA GLY A 487 -16.33 -0.85 6.88
C GLY A 487 -16.29 -1.50 5.49
N GLY A 488 -17.46 -1.92 5.00
CA GLY A 488 -17.67 -2.42 3.65
C GLY A 488 -17.73 -1.30 2.60
N PRO A 489 -17.74 -1.64 1.30
CA PRO A 489 -17.78 -0.66 0.21
C PRO A 489 -19.01 0.28 0.29
N ASP A 490 -20.14 -0.23 0.77
CA ASP A 490 -21.41 0.53 0.87
C ASP A 490 -21.52 1.36 2.16
N ARG A 491 -20.42 1.56 2.90
CA ARG A 491 -20.41 2.14 4.26
C ARG A 491 -21.20 1.34 5.31
N ALA A 492 -21.73 0.17 4.94
CA ALA A 492 -22.28 -0.79 5.89
C ALA A 492 -21.12 -1.41 6.72
N TYR A 493 -21.30 -1.47 8.04
CA TYR A 493 -20.36 -2.16 8.92
C TYR A 493 -20.67 -3.65 8.89
N GLN A 494 -19.67 -4.45 8.53
CA GLN A 494 -19.70 -5.89 8.73
C GLN A 494 -19.06 -6.20 10.08
N TRP A 495 -19.84 -6.80 10.98
CA TRP A 495 -19.34 -7.30 12.24
C TRP A 495 -18.77 -8.70 12.02
N ILE A 496 -17.51 -8.90 12.40
CA ILE A 496 -16.80 -10.17 12.29
C ILE A 496 -16.40 -10.58 13.70
N GLU A 497 -16.94 -11.70 14.15
CA GLU A 497 -16.56 -12.37 15.39
C GLU A 497 -15.50 -13.42 15.05
N PHE A 498 -14.40 -13.43 15.80
CA PHE A 498 -13.32 -14.37 15.56
C PHE A 498 -12.52 -14.67 16.82
N LYS A 499 -11.87 -15.84 16.83
CA LYS A 499 -10.96 -16.31 17.86
C LYS A 499 -9.68 -16.83 17.22
N GLY A 500 -8.57 -16.82 17.95
CA GLY A 500 -7.28 -17.31 17.44
C GLY A 500 -7.33 -18.77 16.95
N THR A 501 -8.21 -19.60 17.53
CA THR A 501 -8.41 -20.99 17.09
C THR A 501 -8.89 -21.12 15.65
N ASP A 502 -9.58 -20.10 15.12
CA ASP A 502 -10.08 -20.08 13.74
C ASP A 502 -8.93 -20.03 12.72
N PHE A 503 -7.73 -19.62 13.16
CA PHE A 503 -6.52 -19.46 12.35
C PHE A 503 -5.51 -20.59 12.52
N ALA A 504 -5.76 -21.56 13.42
CA ALA A 504 -4.83 -22.68 13.65
C ALA A 504 -4.56 -23.49 12.36
N ASP A 505 -5.61 -23.66 11.55
CA ASP A 505 -5.61 -24.35 10.25
C ASP A 505 -6.16 -23.43 9.15
N LEU A 506 -5.58 -22.23 9.00
CA LEU A 506 -5.99 -21.29 7.96
C LEU A 506 -5.72 -21.88 6.56
N ALA A 507 -6.77 -22.36 5.90
CA ALA A 507 -6.78 -22.84 4.52
C ALA A 507 -6.93 -21.68 3.52
N ALA A 508 -6.14 -20.63 3.69
CA ALA A 508 -6.13 -19.47 2.81
C ALA A 508 -4.70 -19.05 2.45
N SER A 509 -4.49 -18.67 1.19
CA SER A 509 -3.27 -18.02 0.75
C SER A 509 -3.42 -16.51 0.89
N ILE A 510 -2.47 -15.89 1.61
CA ILE A 510 -2.42 -14.44 1.71
C ILE A 510 -1.72 -13.90 0.48
N HIS A 511 -2.48 -13.08 -0.25
CA HIS A 511 -2.01 -12.27 -1.34
C HIS A 511 -1.91 -10.82 -0.88
N VAL A 512 -1.06 -10.10 -1.57
CA VAL A 512 -1.06 -8.65 -1.53
C VAL A 512 -1.52 -8.31 -2.92
N ASP A 513 -2.58 -7.52 -3.03
CA ASP A 513 -3.08 -7.13 -4.34
C ASP A 513 -1.94 -6.47 -5.13
N GLU A 514 -1.98 -6.60 -6.45
CA GLU A 514 -1.00 -5.90 -7.28
C GLU A 514 -1.07 -4.43 -6.93
N ILE A 515 -0.03 -3.95 -6.25
CA ILE A 515 0.16 -2.57 -5.84
C ILE A 515 0.02 -1.74 -7.11
N PRO A 516 -1.15 -1.14 -7.36
CA PRO A 516 -1.36 -0.42 -8.60
C PRO A 516 -0.60 0.89 -8.44
N TYR A 517 0.34 1.13 -9.35
CA TYR A 517 1.28 2.28 -9.33
C TYR A 517 0.63 3.63 -9.54
N TYR A 518 -0.66 3.62 -9.81
CA TYR A 518 -1.41 4.84 -9.90
C TYR A 518 -1.89 5.15 -8.49
N PRO A 519 -1.75 6.41 -8.01
CA PRO A 519 -2.64 6.84 -6.96
C PRO A 519 -4.04 6.40 -7.42
N TRP A 520 -4.81 5.74 -6.56
CA TRP A 520 -6.24 5.55 -6.80
C TRP A 520 -6.92 6.93 -6.71
N ASN A 521 -6.42 7.92 -7.46
CA ASN A 521 -7.29 8.87 -8.08
C ASN A 521 -8.27 8.02 -8.90
N ARG A 522 -9.55 8.13 -8.54
CA ARG A 522 -10.69 7.53 -9.26
C ARG A 522 -10.54 7.63 -10.78
N GLN A 523 -9.89 8.68 -11.28
CA GLN A 523 -9.60 8.90 -12.69
C GLN A 523 -8.73 7.82 -13.33
N THR A 524 -7.72 7.27 -12.66
CA THR A 524 -6.79 6.33 -13.29
C THR A 524 -7.33 4.90 -13.32
N LEU A 525 -8.10 4.53 -12.30
CA LEU A 525 -8.91 3.32 -12.35
C LEU A 525 -10.01 3.43 -13.40
N ARG A 526 -10.63 4.60 -13.56
CA ARG A 526 -11.58 4.87 -14.64
C ARG A 526 -10.90 4.66 -16.00
N GLU A 527 -9.71 5.23 -16.19
CA GLU A 527 -8.91 5.01 -17.40
C GLU A 527 -8.56 3.53 -17.58
N THR A 528 -8.27 2.79 -16.51
CA THR A 528 -7.98 1.35 -16.57
C THR A 528 -9.20 0.55 -17.00
N VAL A 529 -10.37 0.76 -16.38
CA VAL A 529 -11.64 0.10 -16.78
C VAL A 529 -12.01 0.46 -18.21
N VAL A 530 -11.91 1.74 -18.60
CA VAL A 530 -12.13 2.19 -19.98
C VAL A 530 -11.14 1.54 -20.94
N SER A 531 -9.87 1.43 -20.56
CA SER A 531 -8.85 0.77 -21.38
C SER A 531 -9.12 -0.72 -21.52
N LEU A 532 -9.50 -1.40 -20.43
CA LEU A 532 -9.85 -2.82 -20.45
C LEU A 532 -11.06 -3.03 -21.37
N PHE A 533 -12.08 -2.19 -21.23
CA PHE A 533 -13.27 -2.19 -22.07
C PHE A 533 -12.96 -1.94 -23.57
N SER A 534 -11.90 -1.19 -23.86
CA SER A 534 -11.41 -0.98 -25.23
C SER A 534 -10.60 -2.15 -25.81
N THR A 535 -10.25 -3.16 -25.00
CA THR A 535 -9.59 -4.39 -25.46
C THR A 535 -10.58 -5.52 -25.70
N ASP A 536 -10.31 -6.37 -26.69
CA ASP A 536 -11.16 -7.54 -26.99
C ASP A 536 -11.33 -8.46 -25.77
N ALA A 537 -10.27 -8.64 -24.98
CA ALA A 537 -10.31 -9.45 -23.76
C ALA A 537 -11.22 -8.85 -22.68
N GLY A 538 -11.19 -7.52 -22.50
CA GLY A 538 -12.10 -6.87 -21.56
C GLY A 538 -13.54 -6.87 -22.06
N GLN A 539 -13.78 -6.73 -23.37
CA GLN A 539 -15.12 -6.91 -23.94
C GLN A 539 -15.66 -8.32 -23.64
N MET A 540 -14.86 -9.37 -23.80
CA MET A 540 -15.27 -10.73 -23.43
C MET A 540 -15.52 -10.88 -21.92
N PHE A 541 -14.71 -10.24 -21.07
CA PHE A 541 -14.89 -10.29 -19.62
C PHE A 541 -16.21 -9.64 -19.17
N PHE A 542 -16.54 -8.48 -19.77
CA PHE A 542 -17.75 -7.72 -19.51
C PHE A 542 -18.94 -8.16 -20.35
N GLN A 543 -18.84 -9.19 -21.19
CA GLN A 543 -19.98 -9.73 -21.92
C GLN A 543 -20.71 -10.81 -21.10
N GLY A 544 -22.04 -10.78 -21.19
CA GLY A 544 -22.93 -11.81 -20.70
C GLY A 544 -22.98 -13.01 -21.66
N PRO A 545 -23.66 -14.10 -21.27
CA PRO A 545 -23.80 -15.30 -22.11
C PRO A 545 -24.48 -15.04 -23.46
N ASP A 546 -25.21 -13.93 -23.56
CA ASP A 546 -25.92 -13.44 -24.74
C ASP A 546 -25.05 -12.57 -25.67
N GLY A 547 -23.78 -12.34 -25.31
CA GLY A 547 -22.87 -11.47 -26.04
C GLY A 547 -23.14 -9.98 -25.87
N GLN A 548 -24.12 -9.59 -25.04
CA GLN A 548 -24.31 -8.20 -24.64
C GLN A 548 -23.42 -7.85 -23.46
N ILE A 549 -23.22 -6.55 -23.20
CA ILE A 549 -22.45 -6.13 -22.03
C ILE A 549 -23.25 -6.47 -20.76
N ASP A 550 -22.65 -7.29 -19.92
CA ASP A 550 -23.09 -7.61 -18.58
C ASP A 550 -22.98 -6.36 -17.70
N ARG A 551 -24.11 -5.65 -17.59
CA ARG A 551 -24.22 -4.39 -16.84
C ARG A 551 -23.88 -4.58 -15.37
N GLU A 552 -24.10 -5.76 -14.81
CA GLU A 552 -23.81 -6.04 -13.41
C GLU A 552 -22.30 -6.13 -13.17
N LYS A 553 -21.57 -6.85 -14.04
CA LYS A 553 -20.09 -6.87 -13.99
C LYS A 553 -19.50 -5.48 -14.23
N LEU A 554 -20.07 -4.71 -15.15
CA LEU A 554 -19.63 -3.34 -15.43
C LEU A 554 -19.92 -2.41 -14.26
N GLN A 555 -21.07 -2.56 -13.60
CA GLN A 555 -21.46 -1.81 -12.42
C GLN A 555 -20.54 -2.14 -11.25
N VAL A 556 -20.32 -3.42 -10.94
CA VAL A 556 -19.39 -3.85 -9.88
C VAL A 556 -17.98 -3.33 -10.16
N ALA A 557 -17.51 -3.39 -11.41
CA ALA A 557 -16.22 -2.82 -11.80
C ALA A 557 -16.19 -1.28 -11.71
N SER A 558 -17.32 -0.60 -11.93
CA SER A 558 -17.43 0.86 -11.83
C SER A 558 -17.51 1.35 -10.38
N GLU A 559 -18.28 0.66 -9.54
CA GLU A 559 -18.42 0.87 -8.09
C GLU A 559 -17.08 0.63 -7.38
N ALA A 560 -16.39 -0.46 -7.70
CA ALA A 560 -15.04 -0.75 -7.19
C ALA A 560 -14.02 0.35 -7.55
N VAL A 561 -14.32 1.15 -8.57
CA VAL A 561 -13.46 2.21 -9.11
C VAL A 561 -13.91 3.60 -8.65
N GLY A 562 -15.00 3.70 -7.87
CA GLY A 562 -15.56 4.96 -7.39
C GLY A 562 -15.98 5.89 -8.52
N VAL A 563 -16.16 5.33 -9.72
CA VAL A 563 -16.90 5.97 -10.78
C VAL A 563 -18.34 5.68 -10.39
N ASP A 564 -18.90 6.62 -9.63
CA ASP A 564 -20.32 6.93 -9.75
C ASP A 564 -20.52 7.33 -11.22
N VAL A 565 -20.49 6.34 -12.13
CA VAL A 565 -21.26 6.49 -13.34
C VAL A 565 -22.61 6.77 -12.73
N ALA A 566 -23.22 7.88 -13.11
CA ALA A 566 -24.64 8.07 -12.90
C ALA A 566 -25.41 7.00 -13.72
N LEU A 567 -25.14 5.71 -13.47
CA LEU A 567 -26.09 4.63 -13.34
C LEU A 567 -26.82 4.77 -12.00
N SER A 568 -26.86 5.98 -11.39
CA SER A 568 -27.87 6.41 -10.42
C SER A 568 -29.29 6.48 -11.03
N THR A 569 -29.51 5.77 -12.12
CA THR A 569 -30.79 5.21 -12.53
C THR A 569 -30.64 3.69 -12.57
N LEU A 570 -30.17 3.08 -11.47
CA LEU A 570 -30.77 1.80 -11.12
C LEU A 570 -32.24 2.13 -11.05
N ASP A 571 -32.99 1.54 -11.98
CA ASP A 571 -34.42 1.76 -12.08
C ASP A 571 -35.02 1.57 -10.68
N VAL A 572 -35.91 2.47 -10.28
CA VAL A 572 -36.47 2.45 -8.91
C VAL A 572 -37.08 1.07 -8.65
N ASP A 573 -37.70 0.49 -9.68
CA ASP A 573 -38.26 -0.87 -9.69
C ASP A 573 -37.20 -1.98 -9.51
N VAL A 574 -35.96 -1.83 -10.01
CA VAL A 574 -34.90 -2.83 -9.79
C VAL A 574 -34.43 -2.83 -8.33
N LEU A 575 -34.28 -1.64 -7.74
CA LEU A 575 -33.91 -1.51 -6.33
C LEU A 575 -35.02 -2.02 -5.41
N GLU A 576 -36.27 -1.67 -5.74
CA GLU A 576 -37.44 -2.16 -5.02
C GLU A 576 -37.51 -3.69 -5.08
N ALA A 577 -37.40 -4.30 -6.26
CA ALA A 577 -37.37 -5.75 -6.41
C ALA A 577 -36.25 -6.43 -5.59
N ARG A 578 -35.05 -5.84 -5.51
CA ARG A 578 -33.94 -6.37 -4.69
C ARG A 578 -34.21 -6.26 -3.19
N ASN A 579 -34.80 -5.15 -2.75
CA ASN A 579 -35.20 -4.95 -1.36
C ASN A 579 -36.29 -5.94 -0.93
N GLU A 580 -37.25 -6.23 -1.81
CA GLU A 580 -38.25 -7.27 -1.59
C GLU A 580 -37.60 -8.65 -1.45
N ILE A 581 -36.68 -9.01 -2.34
CA ILE A 581 -35.92 -10.27 -2.28
C ILE A 581 -35.17 -10.40 -0.95
N SER A 582 -34.51 -9.33 -0.50
CA SER A 582 -33.82 -9.29 0.79
C SER A 582 -34.79 -9.41 1.98
N SER A 583 -35.95 -8.77 1.89
CA SER A 583 -36.98 -8.82 2.93
C SER A 583 -37.58 -10.22 3.06
N VAL A 584 -37.92 -10.85 1.93
CA VAL A 584 -38.39 -12.24 1.90
C VAL A 584 -37.33 -13.19 2.45
N ARG A 585 -36.05 -12.99 2.10
CA ARG A 585 -34.94 -13.78 2.64
C ARG A 585 -34.83 -13.68 4.17
N ALA A 586 -35.10 -12.50 4.73
CA ALA A 586 -35.13 -12.27 6.17
C ALA A 586 -36.38 -12.84 6.86
N GLY A 587 -37.32 -13.43 6.10
CA GLY A 587 -38.58 -13.94 6.62
C GLY A 587 -39.65 -12.87 6.82
N MET A 588 -39.47 -11.68 6.25
CA MET A 588 -40.51 -10.65 6.25
C MET A 588 -41.46 -10.86 5.06
N PRO A 589 -42.78 -10.87 5.27
CA PRO A 589 -43.74 -10.96 4.19
C PRO A 589 -43.67 -9.72 3.31
N VAL A 590 -43.77 -9.91 1.99
CA VAL A 590 -43.81 -8.84 1.00
C VAL A 590 -45.08 -9.02 0.19
N GLU A 591 -45.91 -8.00 0.14
CA GLU A 591 -47.15 -7.96 -0.63
C GLU A 591 -46.91 -7.26 -1.97
N TYR A 592 -47.49 -7.79 -3.04
CA TYR A 592 -47.52 -7.14 -4.34
C TYR A 592 -48.22 -5.78 -4.28
N GLN A 593 -47.67 -4.78 -4.97
CA GLN A 593 -48.26 -3.44 -5.06
C GLN A 593 -48.49 -3.05 -6.53
N ASP A 594 -49.67 -2.47 -6.81
CA ASP A 594 -50.12 -2.20 -8.19
C ASP A 594 -49.24 -1.23 -8.98
N PHE A 595 -48.43 -0.40 -8.30
CA PHE A 595 -47.56 0.58 -8.95
C PHE A 595 -46.21 0.00 -9.40
N GLN A 596 -45.90 -1.24 -9.03
CA GLN A 596 -44.61 -1.86 -9.32
C GLN A 596 -44.55 -2.35 -10.78
N ASP A 597 -43.40 -2.19 -11.42
CA ASP A 597 -43.15 -2.82 -12.72
C ASP A 597 -42.98 -4.34 -12.54
N SER A 598 -44.05 -5.07 -12.85
CA SER A 598 -44.10 -6.52 -12.71
C SER A 598 -43.10 -7.25 -13.63
N GLU A 599 -42.73 -6.67 -14.78
CA GLU A 599 -41.75 -7.29 -15.69
C GLU A 599 -40.33 -7.23 -15.10
N VAL A 600 -39.97 -6.08 -14.52
CA VAL A 600 -38.69 -5.86 -13.85
C VAL A 600 -38.58 -6.73 -12.59
N HIS A 601 -39.61 -6.72 -11.74
CA HIS A 601 -39.64 -7.52 -10.51
C HIS A 601 -39.53 -9.02 -10.82
N LEU A 602 -40.25 -9.53 -11.83
CA LEU A 602 -40.16 -10.93 -12.23
C LEU A 602 -38.75 -11.31 -12.70
N THR A 603 -38.09 -10.42 -13.45
CA THR A 603 -36.74 -10.68 -13.97
C THR A 603 -35.73 -10.86 -12.83
N GLU A 604 -35.68 -9.93 -11.87
CA GLU A 604 -34.75 -10.01 -10.73
C GLU A 604 -35.09 -11.18 -9.79
N LYS A 605 -36.37 -11.44 -9.53
CA LYS A 605 -36.80 -12.57 -8.68
C LYS A 605 -36.46 -13.92 -9.32
N LEU A 606 -36.64 -14.06 -10.63
CA LEU A 606 -36.27 -15.28 -11.36
C LEU A 606 -34.75 -15.51 -11.44
N LYS A 607 -33.93 -14.44 -11.49
CA LYS A 607 -32.47 -14.57 -11.34
C LYS A 607 -32.12 -15.19 -9.98
N THR A 608 -32.74 -14.70 -8.91
CA THR A 608 -32.52 -15.21 -7.56
C THR A 608 -32.93 -16.68 -7.42
N VAL A 609 -34.13 -17.05 -7.91
CA VAL A 609 -34.63 -18.44 -7.86
C VAL A 609 -33.73 -19.42 -8.62
N LYS A 610 -33.07 -18.96 -9.69
CA LYS A 610 -32.09 -19.79 -10.45
C LYS A 610 -30.73 -19.90 -9.74
N GLY A 611 -30.42 -19.03 -8.80
CA GLY A 611 -29.14 -18.99 -8.08
C GLY A 611 -28.98 -20.12 -7.05
N MET A 612 -27.75 -20.57 -6.81
CA MET A 612 -27.46 -21.61 -5.80
C MET A 612 -27.86 -21.18 -4.39
N ALA A 613 -27.76 -19.88 -4.08
CA ALA A 613 -28.11 -19.34 -2.77
C ALA A 613 -29.58 -19.60 -2.39
N PHE A 614 -30.51 -19.56 -3.35
CA PHE A 614 -31.94 -19.76 -3.09
C PHE A 614 -32.24 -21.15 -2.52
N ARG A 615 -31.48 -22.19 -2.93
CA ARG A 615 -31.63 -23.55 -2.39
C ARG A 615 -31.28 -23.66 -0.91
N GLY A 616 -30.47 -22.74 -0.39
CA GLY A 616 -30.09 -22.67 1.02
C GLY A 616 -31.00 -21.80 1.88
N TRP A 617 -32.04 -21.16 1.30
CA TRP A 617 -32.99 -20.35 2.06
C TRP A 617 -33.93 -21.23 2.88
N LYS A 618 -34.52 -20.69 3.96
CA LYS A 618 -35.59 -21.36 4.72
C LYS A 618 -36.78 -21.66 3.78
N GLU A 619 -37.44 -22.81 3.96
CA GLU A 619 -38.57 -23.22 3.10
C GLU A 619 -39.70 -22.18 3.06
N GLU A 620 -40.00 -21.53 4.19
CA GLU A 620 -40.99 -20.45 4.28
C GLU A 620 -40.63 -19.26 3.38
N ALA A 621 -39.37 -18.84 3.39
CA ALA A 621 -38.87 -17.75 2.54
C ALA A 621 -38.87 -18.15 1.05
N GLN A 622 -38.57 -19.41 0.74
CA GLN A 622 -38.68 -19.93 -0.63
C GLN A 622 -40.12 -19.89 -1.13
N GLN A 623 -41.07 -20.36 -0.32
CA GLN A 623 -42.50 -20.35 -0.65
C GLN A 623 -43.03 -18.92 -0.79
N ALA A 624 -42.67 -18.01 0.11
CA ALA A 624 -43.05 -16.60 0.05
C ALA A 624 -42.56 -15.93 -1.24
N LEU A 625 -41.30 -16.16 -1.66
CA LEU A 625 -40.80 -15.60 -2.91
C LEU A 625 -41.54 -16.18 -4.12
N LEU A 626 -41.82 -17.49 -4.12
CA LEU A 626 -42.53 -18.15 -5.22
C LEU A 626 -43.99 -17.69 -5.32
N GLN A 627 -44.66 -17.46 -4.19
CA GLN A 627 -46.00 -16.89 -4.16
C GLN A 627 -45.99 -15.47 -4.73
N ASN A 628 -45.08 -14.63 -4.27
CA ASN A 628 -44.96 -13.26 -4.75
C ASN A 628 -44.61 -13.19 -6.27
N ILE A 629 -43.83 -14.14 -6.79
CA ILE A 629 -43.65 -14.32 -8.25
C ILE A 629 -44.96 -14.66 -8.96
N GLN A 630 -45.84 -15.47 -8.37
CA GLN A 630 -47.16 -15.77 -8.95
C GLN A 630 -48.06 -14.53 -8.98
N GLU A 631 -48.01 -13.70 -7.96
CA GLU A 631 -48.76 -12.44 -7.88
C GLU A 631 -48.37 -11.49 -9.01
N HIS A 632 -47.05 -11.24 -9.21
CA HIS A 632 -46.59 -10.42 -10.34
C HIS A 632 -46.91 -11.03 -11.71
N ARG A 633 -46.89 -12.37 -11.86
CA ARG A 633 -47.33 -13.01 -13.12
C ARG A 633 -48.81 -12.77 -13.38
N GLY A 634 -49.64 -12.85 -12.35
CA GLY A 634 -51.08 -12.56 -12.44
C GLY A 634 -51.32 -11.11 -12.87
N ALA A 635 -50.64 -10.17 -12.22
CA ALA A 635 -50.70 -8.75 -12.56
C ALA A 635 -50.26 -8.46 -14.00
N LEU A 636 -49.13 -9.01 -14.43
CA LEU A 636 -48.63 -8.82 -15.81
C LEU A 636 -49.62 -9.40 -16.84
N GLN A 637 -50.21 -10.57 -16.56
CA GLN A 637 -51.22 -11.16 -17.44
C GLN A 637 -52.50 -10.30 -17.51
N GLN A 638 -52.92 -9.70 -16.40
CA GLN A 638 -54.05 -8.78 -16.37
C GLN A 638 -53.74 -7.51 -17.17
N GLN A 639 -52.56 -6.91 -17.00
CA GLN A 639 -52.12 -5.75 -17.78
C GLN A 639 -52.08 -6.06 -19.29
N GLN A 640 -51.64 -7.26 -19.68
CA GLN A 640 -51.66 -7.70 -21.08
C GLN A 640 -53.10 -7.82 -21.62
N GLN A 641 -54.03 -8.41 -20.86
CA GLN A 641 -55.44 -8.50 -21.25
C GLN A 641 -56.10 -7.13 -21.38
N GLU A 642 -55.81 -6.21 -20.47
CA GLU A 642 -56.31 -4.83 -20.52
C GLU A 642 -55.73 -4.06 -21.72
N ALA A 643 -54.44 -4.23 -22.01
CA ALA A 643 -53.79 -3.63 -23.17
C ALA A 643 -54.35 -4.20 -24.48
N GLU A 644 -54.57 -5.52 -24.58
CA GLU A 644 -55.23 -6.15 -25.72
C GLU A 644 -56.65 -5.61 -25.91
N LYS A 645 -57.42 -5.50 -24.83
CA LYS A 645 -58.76 -4.94 -24.88
C LYS A 645 -58.74 -3.47 -25.35
N ALA A 646 -57.85 -2.65 -24.80
CA ALA A 646 -57.67 -1.26 -25.19
C ALA A 646 -57.27 -1.12 -26.68
N LEU A 647 -56.38 -1.99 -27.18
CA LEU A 647 -56.02 -2.05 -28.59
C LEU A 647 -57.22 -2.44 -29.46
N THR A 648 -58.03 -3.43 -29.04
CA THR A 648 -59.23 -3.81 -29.80
C THR A 648 -60.29 -2.70 -29.80
N ASP A 649 -60.44 -1.96 -28.71
CA ASP A 649 -61.34 -0.81 -28.62
C ASP A 649 -60.84 0.35 -29.49
N GLN A 650 -59.52 0.62 -29.48
CA GLN A 650 -58.89 1.63 -30.35
C GLN A 650 -59.02 1.25 -31.83
N GLU A 651 -58.85 -0.02 -32.19
CA GLU A 651 -59.11 -0.50 -33.56
C GLU A 651 -60.57 -0.30 -33.94
N ARG A 652 -61.51 -0.56 -33.03
CA ARG A 652 -62.94 -0.36 -33.25
C ARG A 652 -63.27 1.11 -33.49
N GLU A 653 -62.68 2.02 -32.71
CA GLU A 653 -62.81 3.47 -32.87
C GLU A 653 -62.19 3.96 -34.19
N LEU A 654 -61.02 3.44 -34.56
CA LEU A 654 -60.41 3.74 -35.85
C LEU A 654 -61.26 3.24 -37.03
N ARG A 655 -61.95 2.10 -36.89
CA ARG A 655 -62.91 1.62 -37.89
C ARG A 655 -64.13 2.53 -37.99
N THR A 656 -64.66 3.05 -36.89
CA THR A 656 -65.78 4.01 -36.93
C THR A 656 -65.37 5.33 -37.57
N ILE A 657 -64.19 5.86 -37.21
CA ILE A 657 -63.64 7.08 -37.82
C ILE A 657 -63.43 6.89 -39.34
N ARG A 658 -62.91 5.73 -39.77
CA ARG A 658 -62.77 5.39 -41.19
C ARG A 658 -64.11 5.33 -41.93
N ALA A 659 -65.13 4.71 -41.32
CA ALA A 659 -66.47 4.65 -41.91
C ALA A 659 -67.11 6.04 -42.03
N GLU A 660 -66.95 6.91 -41.03
CA GLU A 660 -67.44 8.29 -41.06
C GLU A 660 -66.70 9.13 -42.11
N THR A 661 -65.37 8.98 -42.21
CA THR A 661 -64.59 9.69 -43.24
C THR A 661 -64.92 9.22 -44.65
N GLU A 662 -65.17 7.93 -44.88
CA GLU A 662 -65.67 7.41 -46.16
C GLU A 662 -67.07 7.95 -46.50
N ALA A 663 -67.98 8.00 -45.52
CA ALA A 663 -69.32 8.59 -45.70
C ALA A 663 -69.23 10.08 -46.05
N MET A 664 -68.35 10.82 -45.37
CA MET A 664 -68.09 12.23 -45.62
C MET A 664 -67.40 12.46 -46.98
N GLY A 665 -66.57 11.51 -47.42
CA GLY A 665 -65.99 11.50 -48.77
C GLY A 665 -67.07 11.35 -49.84
N LYS A 666 -68.02 10.43 -49.66
CA LYS A 666 -69.17 10.23 -50.57
C LYS A 666 -70.08 11.45 -50.62
N THR A 667 -70.35 12.11 -49.50
CA THR A 667 -71.16 13.34 -49.49
C THR A 667 -70.44 14.49 -50.18
N LYS A 668 -69.13 14.65 -49.98
CA LYS A 668 -68.32 15.63 -50.72
C LYS A 668 -68.30 15.37 -52.23
N GLN A 669 -68.18 14.10 -52.64
CA GLN A 669 -68.27 13.72 -54.07
C GLN A 669 -69.64 14.03 -54.66
N ALA A 670 -70.73 13.73 -53.94
CA ALA A 670 -72.09 14.06 -54.38
C ALA A 670 -72.30 15.59 -54.49
N LEU A 671 -71.75 16.36 -53.56
CA LEU A 671 -71.84 17.82 -53.56
C LEU A 671 -70.99 18.44 -54.69
N ALA A 672 -69.81 17.88 -54.95
CA ALA A 672 -68.98 18.24 -56.08
C ALA A 672 -69.64 17.91 -57.42
N GLN A 673 -70.30 16.76 -57.52
CA GLN A 673 -71.08 16.39 -58.71
C GLN A 673 -72.26 17.34 -58.92
N MET A 674 -73.03 17.66 -57.87
CA MET A 674 -74.10 18.67 -57.95
C MET A 674 -73.58 20.05 -58.38
N LEU A 675 -72.42 20.47 -57.89
CA LEU A 675 -71.79 21.73 -58.32
C LEU A 675 -71.34 21.67 -59.79
N LEU A 676 -70.77 20.55 -60.23
CA LEU A 676 -70.40 20.33 -61.63
C LEU A 676 -71.62 20.33 -62.55
N ASP A 677 -72.72 19.69 -62.14
CA ASP A 677 -73.98 19.68 -62.87
C ASP A 677 -74.59 21.08 -62.95
N LEU A 678 -74.58 21.85 -61.83
CA LEU A 678 -75.04 23.24 -61.80
C LEU A 678 -74.18 24.15 -62.71
N VAL A 679 -72.86 24.00 -62.69
CA VAL A 679 -71.94 24.75 -63.54
C VAL A 679 -72.13 24.35 -65.01
N SER A 680 -72.34 23.06 -65.29
CA SER A 680 -72.66 22.56 -66.62
C SER A 680 -73.97 23.16 -67.13
N ASP A 681 -75.00 23.24 -66.29
CA ASP A 681 -76.28 23.87 -66.62
C ASP A 681 -76.16 25.39 -66.83
N MET A 682 -75.27 26.07 -66.09
CA MET A 682 -74.99 27.50 -66.27
C MET A 682 -74.16 27.80 -67.53
N ILE A 683 -73.27 26.89 -67.94
CA ILE A 683 -72.41 27.02 -69.13
C ILE A 683 -73.13 26.52 -70.39
N ALA A 684 -74.10 25.60 -70.25
CA ALA A 684 -74.91 25.14 -71.35
C ALA A 684 -75.68 26.33 -71.95
N ALA A 685 -75.16 26.80 -73.08
CA ALA A 685 -75.75 27.87 -73.86
C ALA A 685 -77.25 27.57 -74.08
N PRO A 686 -78.13 28.58 -73.98
CA PRO A 686 -79.55 28.39 -74.20
C PRO A 686 -79.75 27.69 -75.54
N LYS A 687 -80.44 26.54 -75.52
CA LYS A 687 -80.88 25.86 -76.73
C LYS A 687 -81.57 26.92 -77.60
N PRO A 688 -81.12 27.14 -78.84
CA PRO A 688 -81.73 28.14 -79.70
C PRO A 688 -83.20 27.79 -79.90
N THR A 689 -84.06 28.68 -79.42
CA THR A 689 -85.47 28.75 -79.78
C THR A 689 -85.55 28.82 -81.30
N GLN A 690 -85.98 27.73 -81.92
CA GLN A 690 -86.35 27.67 -83.32
C GLN A 690 -87.75 28.27 -83.48
N GLY A 691 -87.87 29.35 -84.26
CA GLY A 691 -89.16 29.85 -84.76
C GLY A 691 -89.06 31.20 -85.45
N GLU A 692 -89.55 31.26 -86.68
CA GLU A 692 -89.67 32.37 -87.64
C GLU A 692 -88.48 32.51 -88.63
N LYS A 693 -88.61 32.14 -89.90
CA LYS A 693 -89.84 31.96 -90.71
C LYS A 693 -90.79 30.82 -90.35
#